data_AF-A0A5C3Q9C4-F1
#
_entry.id   AF-A0A5C3Q9C4-F1
#
_cell.length_a   1.000
_cell.length_b   1.000
_cell.length_c   1.000
_cell.angle_alpha   90.00
_cell.angle_beta   90.00
_cell.angle_gamma   90.00
#
_symmetry.space_group_name_H-M   'P 1'
#
loop_
_entity.id
_entity.type
_entity.pdbx_description
1 polymer ?
#
loop_
_entity_poly.entity_id
_entity_poly.type
_entity_poly.pdbx_seq_one_letter_code
_entity_poly.pdbx_strand_id
1 'polypeptide(L)'
;FWKEVYCGNGSVFFNMFSGTLELERSKVHESSMGAILAEEPGLGKTMETIALMTLNKAPVTRGPTNTYFDKEVNVDVAEVQTTLIVTPPALAVQWKEELAKHAPTLKVYMYQGYEKLEVPITKDDVEALKKKRKMKSKKNSKAREDPVDEDEEEEVLEWVHFINQFDVCIVNYDVLRGDLYVARPPPSRPRRTDVIYRNLSRPRSPLVSVEWFRVVMDEVQMAKGTKTEEMVSLLPRLSSLAVSGTPARSQIADLLHVFRFLRVEGIESTRAWNQLLKPQYQHFFIELCQRYAIRTMKSAVKDELTIPKQTRYVVGIRMNAIERQVYDQTLDQLLEMLGLDARGVAATENWEVDPVLLRSMIRRLRGICTHPQVGQLQNTVGKMSKPGKLKSMSDVLQDMKEQTWKDLMEASRQKVQSQTKLAQLLLQSQRNHKGRMAALEQLLFVEKDARALIDEIQVPIDEVNKLLNGLRSGTSTPTSDDVDVESDDEEQLITAKGKGKARALEIDLDADGIDPDNADKAKIKEAVSKRGALRTRLREIRVLLHHVKFLQGDAYNSLGAGKQVEEEEAYGAADGIRRQLLIVHEQAAQRAMEQLTEHAQASKISLESLQLKSPLFDPDPKHAKSFPLEEADDFIEVVLNKQSAVLTEWRGQIIALLVEKMTPGDDEADGQEYQRALDSQVEAEARMQAYTALLADRKECLINERTLLAAHDAREKHLRNTRAAAKAAQALDNFGIEITEDAKTEQETLLLGLNMERKALVQAMNGRALKSIQVGMNSAVNSMRKNSAKEYAQELVAQLRELISTQEEMNAILEADLARIRKAFNERVQYFAQLQEISDSVADPEIEGRTDDAIEGCRAELVVLSAFINERRARYRYLSNLSGSNQTGKAAQEEETCILCCCEFRRGYITQCAHSFCEVCLKLWVKRKDGKTCPVCRSPIDPADIRRFSIDAPEPEEEPAKTTKKSIASATGETAPVSRRSVEYNSIDAKTLKSIQEQPVDGSFSEKIQTLVQHLLYIQEQEQEAKSIIFSAWADSLRIVEYALKINGLKSIRVDQNRKNPNAAQQFAQDPTLSVLLLHGEKENAGLNVTCASRVFLLESVVHHGFEIQAIARIDRMGQTRPTEVYCYYAEDTIEKNILDLAARTGVSLYTKQNASGIMNVTELDKVGTGTKKNIDAHGKNQKGDFIFKVDDMLAILFPHMYEDVEFLVP
;
A
#
# COMPACT_ATOMS: atom_id res chain seq x y z
N PHE A 1 -53.94 18.25 8.14
CA PHE A 1 -53.79 18.06 6.68
C PHE A 1 -55.07 18.32 5.88
N TRP A 2 -56.27 18.12 6.45
CA TRP A 2 -57.55 18.30 5.76
C TRP A 2 -58.06 19.75 5.83
N LYS A 3 -58.50 20.29 4.69
CA LYS A 3 -59.17 21.58 4.54
C LYS A 3 -60.57 21.34 3.98
N GLU A 4 -61.58 21.93 4.59
CA GLU A 4 -62.94 21.86 4.06
C GLU A 4 -63.06 22.78 2.83
N VAL A 5 -63.61 22.24 1.74
CA VAL A 5 -63.82 22.92 0.47
C VAL A 5 -65.29 22.78 0.10
N TYR A 6 -65.94 23.90 -0.20
CA TYR A 6 -67.36 23.93 -0.52
C TYR A 6 -67.57 23.72 -2.02
N CYS A 7 -68.25 22.63 -2.38
CA CYS A 7 -68.54 22.27 -3.77
C CYS A 7 -70.05 22.26 -4.00
N GLY A 8 -70.65 23.43 -4.20
CA GLY A 8 -72.06 23.61 -4.62
C GLY A 8 -73.10 23.07 -3.63
N ASN A 9 -73.33 21.75 -3.64
CA ASN A 9 -74.36 21.05 -2.85
C ASN A 9 -73.80 20.24 -1.66
N GLY A 10 -72.50 20.39 -1.32
CA GLY A 10 -71.91 19.73 -0.15
C GLY A 10 -70.50 20.22 0.20
N SER A 11 -70.10 19.94 1.44
CA SER A 11 -68.73 20.12 1.94
C SER A 11 -67.89 18.88 1.59
N VAL A 12 -66.75 19.08 0.95
CA VAL A 12 -65.76 18.02 0.68
C VAL A 12 -64.48 18.37 1.43
N PHE A 13 -63.81 17.39 2.03
CA PHE A 13 -62.53 17.59 2.68
C PHE A 13 -61.41 17.34 1.67
N PHE A 14 -60.58 18.35 1.45
CA PHE A 14 -59.38 18.29 0.62
C PHE A 14 -58.15 18.09 1.49
N ASN A 15 -57.40 17.01 1.28
CA ASN A 15 -56.09 16.84 1.90
C ASN A 15 -55.05 17.63 1.12
N MET A 16 -54.56 18.72 1.71
CA MET A 16 -53.59 19.62 1.06
C MET A 16 -52.22 18.96 0.80
N PHE A 17 -51.98 17.76 1.36
CA PHE A 17 -50.71 17.05 1.31
C PHE A 17 -50.72 15.88 0.31
N SER A 18 -51.77 15.03 0.33
CA SER A 18 -51.94 13.93 -0.64
C SER A 18 -52.67 14.35 -1.92
N GLY A 19 -53.36 15.50 -1.91
CA GLY A 19 -54.21 15.95 -3.02
C GLY A 19 -55.52 15.15 -3.14
N THR A 20 -55.89 14.37 -2.12
CA THR A 20 -57.12 13.57 -2.12
C THR A 20 -58.34 14.39 -1.67
N LEU A 21 -59.50 14.09 -2.24
CA LEU A 21 -60.79 14.66 -1.87
C LEU A 21 -61.64 13.57 -1.23
N GLU A 22 -62.16 13.82 -0.04
CA GLU A 22 -63.02 12.88 0.69
C GLU A 22 -64.33 13.56 1.10
N LEU A 23 -65.44 12.83 0.98
CA LEU A 23 -66.79 13.32 1.29
C LEU A 23 -67.02 13.46 2.80
N GLU A 24 -66.34 12.64 3.60
CA GLU A 24 -66.33 12.71 5.06
C GLU A 24 -64.89 12.93 5.53
N ARG A 25 -64.72 13.59 6.67
CA ARG A 25 -63.41 13.67 7.31
C ARG A 25 -63.07 12.26 7.79
N SER A 26 -62.23 11.52 7.07
CA SER A 26 -61.74 10.22 7.54
C SER A 26 -61.33 10.34 9.00
N LYS A 27 -61.91 9.48 9.85
CA LYS A 27 -61.41 9.29 11.20
C LYS A 27 -59.93 9.01 11.04
N VAL A 28 -59.10 9.85 11.65
CA VAL A 28 -57.64 9.75 11.64
C VAL A 28 -57.30 8.27 11.73
N HIS A 29 -56.77 7.67 10.66
CA HIS A 29 -56.21 6.33 10.71
C HIS A 29 -55.32 6.30 11.94
N GLU A 30 -55.53 5.32 12.82
CA GLU A 30 -54.81 5.18 14.09
C GLU A 30 -53.34 5.51 13.83
N SER A 31 -52.88 6.61 14.41
CA SER A 31 -51.57 7.18 14.10
C SER A 31 -50.53 6.08 14.23
N SER A 32 -49.68 5.92 13.22
CA SER A 32 -48.58 4.96 13.25
C SER A 32 -47.89 5.00 14.61
N MET A 33 -47.79 3.83 15.26
CA MET A 33 -47.25 3.68 16.61
C MET A 33 -45.72 3.83 16.56
N GLY A 34 -45.25 5.07 16.36
CA GLY A 34 -43.83 5.35 16.27
C GLY A 34 -43.41 6.68 16.88
N ALA A 35 -42.15 6.75 17.28
CA ALA A 35 -41.56 7.96 17.88
C ALA A 35 -40.07 8.09 17.57
N ILE A 36 -39.57 9.32 17.61
CA ILE A 36 -38.15 9.68 17.51
C ILE A 36 -37.70 10.19 18.89
N LEU A 37 -36.75 9.49 19.49
CA LEU A 37 -36.04 9.95 20.68
C LEU A 37 -34.72 10.60 20.23
N ALA A 38 -34.71 11.93 20.20
CA ALA A 38 -33.62 12.73 19.67
C ALA A 38 -32.93 13.56 20.77
N GLU A 39 -32.07 12.96 21.56
CA GLU A 39 -31.39 13.64 22.68
C GLU A 39 -29.92 13.92 22.41
N GLU A 40 -29.36 14.99 22.97
CA GLU A 40 -27.91 15.21 22.90
C GLU A 40 -27.10 14.01 23.45
N PRO A 41 -25.92 13.70 22.86
CA PRO A 41 -25.07 12.60 23.32
C PRO A 41 -24.74 12.72 24.82
N GLY A 42 -24.97 11.63 25.57
CA GLY A 42 -24.63 11.55 27.00
C GLY A 42 -25.76 11.81 27.99
N LEU A 43 -27.00 12.05 27.54
CA LEU A 43 -28.18 12.29 28.40
C LEU A 43 -28.93 11.03 28.87
N GLY A 44 -28.71 9.87 28.26
CA GLY A 44 -29.28 8.62 28.75
C GLY A 44 -30.29 7.90 27.85
N LYS A 45 -30.44 8.26 26.56
CA LYS A 45 -31.23 7.53 25.54
C LYS A 45 -31.42 6.01 25.74
N THR A 46 -30.34 5.27 25.99
CA THR A 46 -30.39 3.81 26.21
C THR A 46 -31.23 3.47 27.45
N MET A 47 -31.02 4.18 28.56
CA MET A 47 -31.77 3.99 29.81
C MET A 47 -33.24 4.32 29.66
N GLU A 48 -33.58 5.41 28.96
CA GLU A 48 -34.98 5.76 28.67
C GLU A 48 -35.67 4.69 27.82
N THR A 49 -34.94 4.14 26.84
CA THR A 49 -35.45 3.05 26.01
C THR A 49 -35.70 1.78 26.83
N ILE A 50 -34.78 1.43 27.74
CA ILE A 50 -34.95 0.29 28.66
C ILE A 50 -36.17 0.52 29.57
N ALA A 51 -36.33 1.73 30.13
CA ALA A 51 -37.47 2.08 30.95
C ALA A 51 -38.80 1.99 30.17
N LEU A 52 -38.82 2.41 28.91
CA LEU A 52 -39.99 2.25 28.05
C LEU A 52 -40.33 0.77 27.81
N MET A 53 -39.34 -0.11 27.68
CA MET A 53 -39.55 -1.55 27.50
C MET A 53 -40.10 -2.22 28.77
N THR A 54 -39.70 -1.77 29.96
CA THR A 54 -40.21 -2.31 31.22
C THR A 54 -41.62 -1.80 31.56
N LEU A 55 -41.94 -0.54 31.20
CA LEU A 55 -43.25 0.07 31.43
C LEU A 55 -44.30 -0.36 30.41
N ASN A 56 -43.93 -0.53 29.14
CA ASN A 56 -44.82 -0.93 28.05
C ASN A 56 -44.44 -2.31 27.52
N LYS A 57 -44.84 -3.36 28.25
CA LYS A 57 -44.69 -4.76 27.86
C LYS A 57 -45.76 -5.19 26.87
N ALA A 58 -45.47 -6.22 26.06
CA ALA A 58 -46.43 -6.79 25.12
C ALA A 58 -47.67 -7.35 25.85
N PRO A 59 -48.88 -7.20 25.29
CA PRO A 59 -50.08 -7.81 25.84
C PRO A 59 -49.97 -9.33 25.86
N VAL A 60 -50.49 -9.98 26.91
CA VAL A 60 -50.46 -11.44 27.08
C VAL A 60 -51.19 -12.17 25.93
N THR A 61 -52.13 -11.50 25.26
CA THR A 61 -52.89 -12.01 24.11
C THR A 61 -52.08 -12.10 22.81
N ARG A 62 -50.89 -11.49 22.75
CA ARG A 62 -50.01 -11.52 21.58
C ARG A 62 -49.08 -12.73 21.66
N GLY A 63 -48.97 -13.53 20.61
CA GLY A 63 -48.08 -14.69 20.60
C GLY A 63 -48.14 -15.48 19.30
N PRO A 64 -47.29 -16.51 19.17
CA PRO A 64 -47.05 -17.24 17.91
C PRO A 64 -48.29 -17.97 17.35
N THR A 65 -49.36 -18.08 18.15
CA THR A 65 -50.66 -18.62 17.72
C THR A 65 -51.39 -17.71 16.73
N ASN A 66 -51.09 -16.40 16.73
CA ASN A 66 -51.67 -15.45 15.80
C ASN A 66 -50.76 -15.35 14.57
N THR A 67 -51.25 -15.85 13.43
CA THR A 67 -50.51 -15.81 12.16
C THR A 67 -51.32 -15.13 11.06
N TYR A 68 -50.65 -14.41 10.17
CA TYR A 68 -51.24 -13.82 8.98
C TYR A 68 -50.24 -13.84 7.81
N PHE A 69 -50.74 -13.77 6.59
CA PHE A 69 -49.89 -13.75 5.40
C PHE A 69 -49.49 -12.32 5.03
N ASP A 70 -48.18 -12.04 5.06
CA ASP A 70 -47.63 -10.75 4.62
C ASP A 70 -47.40 -10.75 3.11
N LYS A 71 -48.10 -9.86 2.40
CA LYS A 71 -48.02 -9.73 0.94
C LYS A 71 -46.72 -9.08 0.45
N GLU A 72 -46.11 -8.19 1.23
CA GLU A 72 -44.89 -7.50 0.83
C GLU A 72 -43.69 -8.45 0.83
N VAL A 73 -43.64 -9.34 1.84
CA VAL A 73 -42.54 -10.28 2.02
C VAL A 73 -42.88 -11.67 1.45
N ASN A 74 -44.16 -11.98 1.19
CA ASN A 74 -44.65 -13.26 0.66
C ASN A 74 -44.26 -14.44 1.57
N VAL A 75 -44.58 -14.32 2.87
CA VAL A 75 -44.30 -15.28 3.95
C VAL A 75 -45.45 -15.24 4.98
N ASP A 76 -45.77 -16.38 5.61
CA ASP A 76 -46.63 -16.42 6.78
C ASP A 76 -45.89 -15.85 8.00
N VAL A 77 -46.44 -14.79 8.57
CA VAL A 77 -45.87 -14.04 9.69
C VAL A 77 -46.64 -14.38 10.95
N ALA A 78 -45.91 -14.66 12.03
CA ALA A 78 -46.48 -14.96 13.34
C ALA A 78 -46.17 -13.85 14.35
N GLU A 79 -47.13 -13.48 15.18
CA GLU A 79 -46.94 -12.43 16.18
C GLU A 79 -46.01 -12.89 17.31
N VAL A 80 -45.10 -12.01 17.75
CA VAL A 80 -44.25 -12.27 18.93
C VAL A 80 -44.29 -11.11 19.93
N GLN A 81 -44.05 -11.44 21.19
CA GLN A 81 -43.96 -10.46 22.29
C GLN A 81 -42.62 -9.72 22.34
N THR A 82 -41.63 -10.22 21.59
CA THR A 82 -40.24 -9.76 21.63
C THR A 82 -40.05 -8.36 21.01
N THR A 83 -39.18 -7.56 21.63
CA THR A 83 -38.69 -6.28 21.09
C THR A 83 -37.37 -6.50 20.34
N LEU A 84 -37.27 -6.04 19.09
CA LEU A 84 -36.04 -6.07 18.31
C LEU A 84 -35.26 -4.77 18.46
N ILE A 85 -34.00 -4.85 18.86
CA ILE A 85 -33.06 -3.72 18.90
C ILE A 85 -32.06 -3.88 17.77
N VAL A 86 -32.07 -2.91 16.87
CA VAL A 86 -31.12 -2.78 15.77
C VAL A 86 -30.08 -1.72 16.15
N THR A 87 -28.82 -2.12 16.24
CA THR A 87 -27.75 -1.27 16.77
C THR A 87 -26.45 -1.40 15.97
N PRO A 88 -25.54 -0.41 15.99
CA PRO A 88 -24.18 -0.59 15.51
C PRO A 88 -23.46 -1.79 16.18
N PRO A 89 -22.54 -2.48 15.47
CA PRO A 89 -21.82 -3.62 16.02
C PRO A 89 -21.07 -3.32 17.34
N ALA A 90 -20.50 -2.11 17.45
CA ALA A 90 -19.77 -1.66 18.64
C ALA A 90 -20.69 -1.49 19.88
N LEU A 91 -21.96 -1.20 19.66
CA LEU A 91 -22.96 -0.96 20.72
C LEU A 91 -23.71 -2.23 21.15
N ALA A 92 -23.68 -3.29 20.35
CA ALA A 92 -24.50 -4.49 20.60
C ALA A 92 -24.17 -5.19 21.93
N VAL A 93 -22.88 -5.25 22.29
CA VAL A 93 -22.44 -5.81 23.59
C VAL A 93 -22.84 -4.89 24.75
N GLN A 94 -22.67 -3.58 24.57
CA GLN A 94 -23.07 -2.60 25.58
C GLN A 94 -24.57 -2.67 25.87
N TRP A 95 -25.43 -2.79 24.86
CA TRP A 95 -26.87 -2.96 25.06
C TRP A 95 -27.20 -4.16 25.94
N LYS A 96 -26.52 -5.30 25.72
CA LYS A 96 -26.69 -6.51 26.55
C LYS A 96 -26.28 -6.25 28.00
N GLU A 97 -25.18 -5.55 28.22
CA GLU A 97 -24.67 -5.23 29.56
C GLU A 97 -25.58 -4.25 30.31
N GLU A 98 -26.04 -3.19 29.64
CA GLU A 98 -26.97 -2.21 30.22
C GLU A 98 -28.32 -2.86 30.56
N LEU A 99 -28.85 -3.72 29.69
CA LEU A 99 -30.06 -4.51 29.97
C LEU A 99 -29.86 -5.45 31.17
N ALA A 100 -28.74 -6.17 31.25
CA ALA A 100 -28.43 -7.05 32.38
C ALA A 100 -28.30 -6.27 33.70
N LYS A 101 -27.74 -5.05 33.65
CA LYS A 101 -27.53 -4.21 34.83
C LYS A 101 -28.80 -3.53 35.32
N HIS A 102 -29.61 -2.99 34.41
CA HIS A 102 -30.74 -2.12 34.76
C HIS A 102 -32.11 -2.82 34.67
N ALA A 103 -32.23 -3.90 33.89
CA ALA A 103 -33.45 -4.69 33.76
C ALA A 103 -33.14 -6.20 33.71
N PRO A 104 -32.56 -6.78 34.78
CA PRO A 104 -32.14 -8.20 34.80
C PRO A 104 -33.30 -9.19 34.63
N THR A 105 -34.54 -8.74 34.79
CA THR A 105 -35.74 -9.54 34.60
C THR A 105 -36.09 -9.77 33.13
N LEU A 106 -35.51 -9.01 32.19
CA LEU A 106 -35.72 -9.17 30.76
C LEU A 106 -34.76 -10.21 30.19
N LYS A 107 -35.30 -11.21 29.48
CA LYS A 107 -34.51 -12.22 28.76
C LYS A 107 -34.04 -11.66 27.42
N VAL A 108 -32.73 -11.69 27.19
CA VAL A 108 -32.09 -11.09 26.00
C VAL A 108 -31.45 -12.16 25.12
N TYR A 109 -31.73 -12.11 23.82
CA TYR A 109 -31.12 -12.95 22.79
C TYR A 109 -30.29 -12.13 21.80
N MET A 110 -29.11 -12.63 21.42
CA MET A 110 -28.21 -11.98 20.44
C MET A 110 -28.29 -12.72 19.10
N TYR A 111 -28.86 -12.07 18.08
CA TYR A 111 -28.98 -12.66 16.74
C TYR A 111 -27.67 -12.53 15.94
N GLN A 112 -27.09 -13.66 15.53
CA GLN A 112 -25.80 -13.71 14.82
C GLN A 112 -25.90 -13.91 13.30
N GLY A 113 -27.12 -13.89 12.74
CA GLY A 113 -27.39 -14.09 11.32
C GLY A 113 -27.92 -15.49 11.00
N TYR A 114 -28.61 -15.62 9.88
CA TYR A 114 -29.36 -16.84 9.55
C TYR A 114 -28.49 -18.10 9.37
N GLU A 115 -27.24 -17.94 8.93
CA GLU A 115 -26.29 -19.06 8.71
C GLU A 115 -25.78 -19.70 10.01
N LYS A 116 -25.85 -18.98 11.12
CA LYS A 116 -25.33 -19.38 12.43
C LYS A 116 -26.44 -19.76 13.41
N LEU A 117 -27.69 -19.82 12.96
CA LEU A 117 -28.80 -20.25 13.78
C LEU A 117 -28.73 -21.76 13.97
N GLU A 118 -28.61 -22.18 15.22
CA GLU A 118 -28.60 -23.59 15.61
C GLU A 118 -30.02 -24.19 15.68
N VAL A 119 -31.06 -23.36 15.56
CA VAL A 119 -32.46 -23.78 15.56
C VAL A 119 -32.81 -24.37 14.18
N PRO A 120 -33.30 -25.61 14.09
CA PRO A 120 -33.73 -26.18 12.82
C PRO A 120 -34.94 -25.41 12.28
N ILE A 121 -34.75 -24.77 11.14
CA ILE A 121 -35.71 -23.83 10.54
C ILE A 121 -36.90 -24.58 9.92
N THR A 122 -36.82 -25.90 9.70
CA THR A 122 -37.90 -26.69 9.08
C THR A 122 -38.01 -28.13 9.58
N LYS A 123 -39.23 -28.70 9.51
CA LYS A 123 -39.51 -30.13 9.71
C LYS A 123 -38.74 -31.03 8.73
N ASP A 124 -38.43 -30.51 7.54
CA ASP A 124 -37.67 -31.21 6.49
C ASP A 124 -36.19 -31.38 6.85
N ASP A 125 -35.58 -30.39 7.51
CA ASP A 125 -34.18 -30.45 7.96
C ASP A 125 -33.99 -31.50 9.08
N VAL A 126 -34.99 -31.66 9.95
CA VAL A 126 -35.03 -32.70 10.98
C VAL A 126 -35.09 -34.09 10.34
N GLU A 127 -35.85 -34.26 9.26
CA GLU A 127 -35.92 -35.51 8.53
C GLU A 127 -34.59 -35.85 7.82
N ALA A 128 -33.89 -34.83 7.30
CA ALA A 128 -32.56 -34.96 6.72
C ALA A 128 -31.48 -35.31 7.77
N LEU A 129 -31.56 -34.75 8.97
CA LEU A 129 -30.69 -35.08 10.11
C LEU A 129 -30.95 -36.50 10.64
N LYS A 130 -32.22 -36.92 10.75
CA LYS A 130 -32.61 -38.31 11.06
C LYS A 130 -32.06 -39.29 10.01
N LYS A 131 -32.10 -38.94 8.71
CA LYS A 131 -31.47 -39.73 7.63
C LYS A 131 -29.95 -39.78 7.74
N LYS A 132 -29.27 -38.67 8.06
CA LYS A 132 -27.81 -38.64 8.29
C LYS A 132 -27.38 -39.46 9.50
N ARG A 133 -28.13 -39.42 10.61
CA ARG A 133 -27.90 -40.25 11.81
C ARG A 133 -28.07 -41.75 11.49
N LYS A 134 -29.12 -42.13 10.73
CA LYS A 134 -29.30 -43.50 10.21
C LYS A 134 -28.17 -43.95 9.28
N MET A 135 -27.62 -43.06 8.44
CA MET A 135 -26.47 -43.38 7.59
C MET A 135 -25.14 -43.53 8.35
N LYS A 136 -24.92 -42.74 9.42
CA LYS A 136 -23.72 -42.87 10.27
C LYS A 136 -23.75 -44.15 11.11
N SER A 137 -24.92 -44.53 11.64
CA SER A 137 -25.10 -45.80 12.38
C SER A 137 -24.76 -47.03 11.52
N LYS A 138 -25.09 -47.02 10.21
CA LYS A 138 -24.73 -48.10 9.28
C LYS A 138 -23.23 -48.20 8.95
N LYS A 139 -22.43 -47.17 9.20
CA LYS A 139 -20.99 -47.16 8.86
C LYS A 139 -20.07 -47.59 10.01
N ASN A 140 -20.60 -47.67 11.23
CA ASN A 140 -19.85 -47.98 12.45
C ASN A 140 -20.32 -49.27 13.13
N SER A 141 -20.66 -50.31 12.37
CA SER A 141 -20.89 -51.64 12.94
C SER A 141 -19.57 -52.35 13.25
N LYS A 142 -18.79 -51.85 14.22
CA LYS A 142 -17.70 -52.56 14.92
C LYS A 142 -17.10 -51.73 16.08
N ALA A 143 -17.92 -51.34 17.05
CA ALA A 143 -17.45 -51.05 18.42
C ALA A 143 -18.63 -50.87 19.38
N ARG A 144 -18.62 -51.68 20.44
CA ARG A 144 -19.31 -51.60 21.75
C ARG A 144 -20.77 -51.12 21.80
N GLU A 145 -21.63 -52.05 22.23
CA GLU A 145 -22.93 -51.81 22.82
C GLU A 145 -22.75 -51.14 24.19
N ASP A 146 -23.03 -49.84 24.27
CA ASP A 146 -23.45 -49.19 25.52
C ASP A 146 -24.92 -48.76 25.34
N PRO A 147 -25.80 -48.97 26.34
CA PRO A 147 -27.20 -48.55 26.25
C PRO A 147 -27.26 -47.03 26.36
N VAL A 148 -27.68 -46.37 25.29
CA VAL A 148 -28.04 -44.95 25.31
C VAL A 148 -29.54 -44.89 25.54
N ASP A 149 -29.95 -44.18 26.60
CA ASP A 149 -31.35 -43.89 26.92
C ASP A 149 -32.09 -43.37 25.68
N GLU A 150 -33.18 -44.03 25.29
CA GLU A 150 -33.97 -43.73 24.08
C GLU A 150 -35.09 -42.68 24.30
N ASP A 151 -35.16 -42.02 25.47
CA ASP A 151 -36.32 -41.19 25.84
C ASP A 151 -36.00 -39.70 26.12
N GLU A 152 -35.02 -39.08 25.45
CA GLU A 152 -34.99 -37.61 25.32
C GLU A 152 -35.54 -37.20 23.94
N GLU A 153 -36.86 -37.06 23.86
CA GLU A 153 -37.50 -36.31 22.77
C GLU A 153 -37.04 -34.85 22.86
N GLU A 154 -35.95 -34.48 22.17
CA GLU A 154 -35.60 -33.07 21.95
C GLU A 154 -36.81 -32.38 21.29
N GLU A 155 -37.57 -31.59 22.06
CA GLU A 155 -38.68 -30.77 21.56
C GLU A 155 -38.15 -29.84 20.46
N VAL A 156 -38.48 -30.15 19.21
CA VAL A 156 -38.12 -29.34 18.05
C VAL A 156 -38.94 -28.04 18.11
N LEU A 157 -38.32 -26.99 18.64
CA LEU A 157 -38.94 -25.68 18.76
C LEU A 157 -38.77 -24.89 17.45
N GLU A 158 -39.88 -24.54 16.79
CA GLU A 158 -39.86 -23.66 15.62
C GLU A 158 -39.36 -22.25 16.00
N TRP A 159 -38.67 -21.55 15.08
CA TRP A 159 -38.04 -20.23 15.33
C TRP A 159 -38.98 -19.23 16.02
N VAL A 160 -40.25 -19.17 15.58
CA VAL A 160 -41.25 -18.25 16.14
C VAL A 160 -41.49 -18.52 17.64
N HIS A 161 -41.59 -19.80 18.01
CA HIS A 161 -41.78 -20.21 19.39
C HIS A 161 -40.51 -19.98 20.22
N PHE A 162 -39.33 -20.18 19.62
CA PHE A 162 -38.04 -19.94 20.26
C PHE A 162 -37.83 -18.47 20.59
N ILE A 163 -37.99 -17.58 19.61
CA ILE A 163 -37.73 -16.15 19.82
C ILE A 163 -38.71 -15.54 20.82
N ASN A 164 -39.96 -16.03 20.85
CA ASN A 164 -40.99 -15.58 21.78
C ASN A 164 -40.68 -15.92 23.26
N GLN A 165 -39.70 -16.78 23.55
CA GLN A 165 -39.23 -17.01 24.93
C GLN A 165 -38.39 -15.85 25.49
N PHE A 166 -37.92 -14.96 24.61
CA PHE A 166 -37.09 -13.81 24.94
C PHE A 166 -37.91 -12.52 24.84
N ASP A 167 -37.66 -11.60 25.77
CA ASP A 167 -38.28 -10.28 25.77
C ASP A 167 -37.60 -9.35 24.76
N VAL A 168 -36.29 -9.54 24.55
CA VAL A 168 -35.45 -8.66 23.71
C VAL A 168 -34.58 -9.47 22.77
N CYS A 169 -34.56 -9.10 21.50
CA CYS A 169 -33.61 -9.59 20.50
C CYS A 169 -32.71 -8.44 20.04
N ILE A 170 -31.40 -8.60 20.11
CA ILE A 170 -30.43 -7.59 19.65
C ILE A 170 -29.78 -8.09 18.36
N VAL A 171 -29.73 -7.24 17.34
CA VAL A 171 -29.08 -7.49 16.06
C VAL A 171 -28.24 -6.29 15.64
N ASN A 172 -27.12 -6.55 14.97
CA ASN A 172 -26.28 -5.49 14.44
C ASN A 172 -26.57 -5.15 12.96
N TYR A 173 -26.22 -3.92 12.56
CA TYR A 173 -26.46 -3.44 11.20
C TYR A 173 -25.79 -4.28 10.09
N ASP A 174 -24.64 -4.91 10.37
CA ASP A 174 -23.90 -5.71 9.39
C ASP A 174 -24.54 -7.09 9.16
N VAL A 175 -25.06 -7.71 10.21
CA VAL A 175 -25.83 -8.97 10.14
C VAL A 175 -27.11 -8.75 9.35
N LEU A 176 -27.88 -7.69 9.66
CA LEU A 176 -29.07 -7.32 8.88
C LEU A 176 -28.76 -7.07 7.40
N ARG A 177 -27.59 -6.49 7.09
CA ARG A 177 -27.15 -6.28 5.71
C ARG A 177 -26.94 -7.60 4.97
N GLY A 178 -26.42 -8.62 5.65
CA GLY A 178 -26.26 -9.98 5.11
C GLY A 178 -27.60 -10.68 4.89
N ASP A 179 -28.53 -10.52 5.82
CA ASP A 179 -29.86 -11.15 5.79
C ASP A 179 -30.78 -10.61 4.68
N LEU A 180 -30.55 -9.40 4.15
CA LEU A 180 -31.39 -8.80 3.09
C LEU A 180 -31.54 -9.72 1.87
N TYR A 181 -30.50 -10.46 1.49
CA TYR A 181 -30.54 -11.33 0.30
C TYR A 181 -31.51 -12.50 0.45
N VAL A 182 -31.67 -13.02 1.66
CA VAL A 182 -32.59 -14.13 1.98
C VAL A 182 -33.95 -13.64 2.46
N ALA A 183 -34.08 -12.35 2.81
CA ALA A 183 -35.34 -11.74 3.19
C ALA A 183 -36.29 -11.52 2.01
N ARG A 184 -35.78 -11.18 0.81
CA ARG A 184 -36.62 -10.93 -0.37
C ARG A 184 -37.19 -12.22 -0.97
N PRO A 185 -38.43 -12.19 -1.51
CA PRO A 185 -38.95 -13.32 -2.28
C PRO A 185 -38.11 -13.53 -3.56
N PRO A 186 -37.92 -14.77 -4.02
CA PRO A 186 -37.15 -15.05 -5.22
C PRO A 186 -37.81 -14.41 -6.46
N PRO A 187 -37.05 -13.74 -7.35
CA PRO A 187 -37.61 -13.17 -8.56
C PRO A 187 -38.18 -14.29 -9.45
N SER A 188 -39.41 -14.10 -9.94
CA SER A 188 -40.04 -15.04 -10.86
C SER A 188 -39.29 -15.05 -12.20
N ARG A 189 -38.46 -16.06 -12.45
CA ARG A 189 -37.86 -16.27 -13.78
C ARG A 189 -38.92 -16.87 -14.71
N PRO A 190 -39.01 -16.44 -15.99
CA PRO A 190 -39.88 -17.10 -16.97
C PRO A 190 -39.42 -18.56 -17.13
N ARG A 191 -40.30 -19.51 -16.81
CA ARG A 191 -40.01 -20.94 -16.83
C ARG A 191 -39.87 -21.41 -18.30
N ARG A 192 -38.78 -22.11 -18.64
CA ARG A 192 -38.77 -23.04 -19.79
C ARG A 192 -39.53 -24.29 -19.37
N THR A 193 -40.46 -24.75 -20.20
CA THR A 193 -41.47 -25.78 -19.88
C THR A 193 -40.91 -27.18 -19.54
N ASP A 194 -39.65 -27.47 -19.88
CA ASP A 194 -39.14 -28.85 -19.87
C ASP A 194 -38.10 -29.19 -18.79
N VAL A 195 -37.94 -28.36 -17.75
CA VAL A 195 -37.02 -28.66 -16.64
C VAL A 195 -37.77 -28.73 -15.31
N ILE A 196 -37.90 -29.94 -14.76
CA ILE A 196 -38.34 -30.17 -13.38
C ILE A 196 -37.21 -29.73 -12.46
N TYR A 197 -37.25 -28.48 -12.01
CA TYR A 197 -36.40 -28.03 -10.91
C TYR A 197 -36.86 -28.75 -9.63
N ARG A 198 -36.00 -29.57 -9.03
CA ARG A 198 -36.22 -30.03 -7.64
C ARG A 198 -36.40 -28.77 -6.78
N ASN A 199 -37.51 -28.70 -6.05
CA ASN A 199 -37.78 -27.66 -5.07
C ASN A 199 -36.70 -27.69 -3.99
N LEU A 200 -35.59 -27.00 -4.22
CA LEU A 200 -34.67 -26.57 -3.17
C LEU A 200 -35.34 -25.33 -2.56
N SER A 201 -36.10 -25.53 -1.47
CA SER A 201 -36.57 -24.44 -0.62
C SER A 201 -35.34 -23.64 -0.18
N ARG A 202 -35.16 -22.45 -0.76
CA ARG A 202 -34.11 -21.55 -0.31
C ARG A 202 -34.49 -21.03 1.08
N PRO A 203 -33.57 -21.05 2.05
CA PRO A 203 -33.86 -20.54 3.39
C PRO A 203 -34.23 -19.05 3.32
N ARG A 204 -35.29 -18.66 4.02
CA ARG A 204 -35.70 -17.26 4.18
C ARG A 204 -35.10 -16.71 5.48
N SER A 205 -34.94 -15.38 5.59
CA SER A 205 -34.52 -14.78 6.87
C SER A 205 -35.58 -15.06 7.94
N PRO A 206 -35.22 -15.60 9.11
CA PRO A 206 -36.16 -15.81 10.21
C PRO A 206 -36.72 -14.50 10.80
N LEU A 207 -36.04 -13.38 10.58
CA LEU A 207 -36.49 -12.08 11.08
C LEU A 207 -37.76 -11.56 10.39
N VAL A 208 -38.05 -12.03 9.17
CA VAL A 208 -39.26 -11.61 8.41
C VAL A 208 -40.45 -12.57 8.60
N SER A 209 -40.28 -13.72 9.24
CA SER A 209 -41.38 -14.64 9.53
C SER A 209 -42.09 -14.32 10.85
N VAL A 210 -41.68 -13.26 11.54
CA VAL A 210 -42.25 -12.84 12.83
C VAL A 210 -42.64 -11.36 12.78
N GLU A 211 -43.77 -11.03 13.41
CA GLU A 211 -44.18 -9.65 13.62
C GLU A 211 -43.72 -9.19 15.01
N TRP A 212 -42.75 -8.29 15.02
CA TRP A 212 -42.13 -7.77 16.24
C TRP A 212 -43.09 -6.83 16.99
N PHE A 213 -43.14 -6.93 18.32
CA PHE A 213 -43.94 -6.01 19.14
C PHE A 213 -43.43 -4.56 19.03
N ARG A 214 -42.11 -4.41 19.02
CA ARG A 214 -41.43 -3.13 18.84
C ARG A 214 -40.11 -3.34 18.11
N VAL A 215 -39.79 -2.45 17.17
CA VAL A 215 -38.46 -2.36 16.56
C VAL A 215 -37.83 -1.04 16.98
N VAL A 216 -36.71 -1.12 17.69
CA VAL A 216 -35.89 0.01 18.11
C VAL A 216 -34.70 0.10 17.17
N MET A 217 -34.46 1.27 16.61
CA MET A 217 -33.33 1.52 15.72
C MET A 217 -32.42 2.58 16.34
N ASP A 218 -31.29 2.13 16.86
CA ASP A 218 -30.31 2.97 17.54
C ASP A 218 -29.31 3.58 16.55
N GLU A 219 -28.97 4.85 16.75
CA GLU A 219 -28.23 5.69 15.79
C GLU A 219 -28.82 5.61 14.36
N VAL A 220 -30.14 5.88 14.24
CA VAL A 220 -30.90 5.73 12.98
C VAL A 220 -30.26 6.43 11.77
N GLN A 221 -29.50 7.50 11.98
CA GLN A 221 -28.77 8.23 10.94
C GLN A 221 -27.70 7.38 10.23
N MET A 222 -27.26 6.26 10.82
CA MET A 222 -26.28 5.34 10.23
C MET A 222 -26.87 4.46 9.13
N ALA A 223 -28.18 4.26 9.10
CA ALA A 223 -28.80 3.34 8.15
C ALA A 223 -29.16 3.98 6.80
N LYS A 224 -29.13 5.31 6.69
CA LYS A 224 -29.52 6.06 5.48
C LYS A 224 -28.84 5.50 4.22
N GLY A 225 -29.66 5.14 3.21
CA GLY A 225 -29.19 4.71 1.89
C GLY A 225 -28.41 3.40 1.90
N THR A 226 -28.50 2.63 2.99
CA THR A 226 -27.86 1.32 3.10
C THR A 226 -28.87 0.21 2.85
N LYS A 227 -28.38 -0.94 2.41
CA LYS A 227 -29.14 -2.20 2.38
C LYS A 227 -29.83 -2.54 3.72
N THR A 228 -29.34 -1.97 4.82
CA THR A 228 -29.92 -2.20 6.13
C THR A 228 -31.23 -1.43 6.33
N GLU A 229 -31.37 -0.22 5.79
CA GLU A 229 -32.65 0.52 5.78
C GLU A 229 -33.73 -0.26 5.03
N GLU A 230 -33.37 -0.84 3.88
CA GLU A 230 -34.28 -1.70 3.12
C GLU A 230 -34.68 -2.96 3.91
N MET A 231 -33.72 -3.64 4.55
CA MET A 231 -34.01 -4.83 5.35
C MET A 231 -34.96 -4.50 6.50
N VAL A 232 -34.71 -3.41 7.23
CA VAL A 232 -35.56 -2.99 8.35
C VAL A 232 -36.96 -2.60 7.86
N SER A 233 -37.08 -2.03 6.66
CA SER A 233 -38.39 -1.70 6.08
C SER A 233 -39.27 -2.95 5.88
N LEU A 234 -38.65 -4.08 5.50
CA LEU A 234 -39.31 -5.38 5.30
C LEU A 234 -39.69 -6.11 6.60
N LEU A 235 -39.21 -5.68 7.78
CA LEU A 235 -39.52 -6.35 9.04
C LEU A 235 -40.96 -6.04 9.49
N PRO A 236 -41.84 -7.06 9.61
CA PRO A 236 -43.18 -6.88 10.12
C PRO A 236 -43.13 -6.43 11.59
N ARG A 237 -43.88 -5.38 11.97
CA ARG A 237 -43.81 -4.80 13.31
C ARG A 237 -45.06 -3.99 13.67
N LEU A 238 -45.39 -3.97 14.96
CA LEU A 238 -46.47 -3.16 15.51
C LEU A 238 -46.05 -1.72 15.81
N SER A 239 -44.87 -1.52 16.44
CA SER A 239 -44.38 -0.20 16.82
C SER A 239 -42.90 0.04 16.44
N SER A 240 -42.53 1.30 16.20
CA SER A 240 -41.18 1.69 15.74
C SER A 240 -40.59 2.82 16.59
N LEU A 241 -39.39 2.66 17.13
CA LEU A 241 -38.70 3.70 17.91
C LEU A 241 -37.36 4.03 17.24
N ALA A 242 -37.21 5.27 16.77
CA ALA A 242 -35.95 5.76 16.23
C ALA A 242 -35.18 6.50 17.32
N VAL A 243 -33.98 6.02 17.67
CA VAL A 243 -33.12 6.62 18.70
C VAL A 243 -31.89 7.21 18.03
N SER A 244 -31.57 8.47 18.33
CA SER A 244 -30.40 9.14 17.74
C SER A 244 -29.97 10.38 18.50
N GLY A 245 -28.67 10.66 18.53
CA GLY A 245 -28.16 11.96 18.99
C GLY A 245 -28.37 13.10 17.99
N THR A 246 -28.30 12.76 16.71
CA THR A 246 -28.37 13.69 15.58
C THR A 246 -29.20 13.04 14.47
N PRO A 247 -30.54 13.16 14.51
CA PRO A 247 -31.42 12.44 13.57
C PRO A 247 -31.24 12.90 12.11
N ALA A 248 -30.67 14.09 11.89
CA ALA A 248 -30.17 14.56 10.60
C ALA A 248 -28.64 14.70 10.66
N ARG A 249 -27.94 14.27 9.61
CA ARG A 249 -26.47 14.28 9.58
C ARG A 249 -25.92 15.53 8.90
N SER A 250 -26.48 15.89 7.75
CA SER A 250 -25.97 16.98 6.91
C SER A 250 -27.08 17.80 6.27
N GLN A 251 -28.23 17.18 6.02
CA GLN A 251 -29.36 17.82 5.34
C GLN A 251 -30.66 17.48 6.06
N ILE A 252 -31.63 18.38 6.00
CA ILE A 252 -32.98 18.12 6.55
C ILE A 252 -33.63 16.92 5.86
N ALA A 253 -33.30 16.68 4.58
CA ALA A 253 -33.74 15.49 3.84
C ALA A 253 -33.36 14.15 4.50
N ASP A 254 -32.38 14.15 5.40
CA ASP A 254 -31.99 12.98 6.21
C ASP A 254 -33.13 12.50 7.12
N LEU A 255 -34.06 13.38 7.51
CA LEU A 255 -35.20 13.00 8.34
C LEU A 255 -36.25 12.16 7.59
N LEU A 256 -36.31 12.23 6.26
CA LEU A 256 -37.26 11.46 5.47
C LEU A 256 -37.12 9.95 5.71
N HIS A 257 -35.89 9.46 5.79
CA HIS A 257 -35.56 8.05 6.06
C HIS A 257 -36.09 7.61 7.44
N VAL A 258 -35.97 8.49 8.44
CA VAL A 258 -36.47 8.23 9.80
C VAL A 258 -38.00 8.16 9.81
N PHE A 259 -38.68 9.08 9.12
CA PHE A 259 -40.14 9.05 9.00
C PHE A 259 -40.65 7.83 8.21
N ARG A 260 -39.92 7.37 7.19
CA ARG A 260 -40.20 6.11 6.48
C ARG A 260 -40.08 4.90 7.40
N PHE A 261 -39.02 4.86 8.22
CA PHE A 261 -38.86 3.81 9.21
C PHE A 261 -40.03 3.76 10.21
N LEU A 262 -40.50 4.93 10.66
CA LEU A 262 -41.67 5.06 11.53
C LEU A 262 -43.02 4.76 10.86
N ARG A 263 -43.05 4.49 9.55
CA ARG A 263 -44.26 4.24 8.74
C ARG A 263 -45.29 5.37 8.91
N VAL A 264 -44.84 6.63 8.85
CA VAL A 264 -45.74 7.79 8.89
C VAL A 264 -46.44 7.94 7.54
N GLU A 265 -47.75 7.70 7.54
CA GLU A 265 -48.58 7.76 6.34
C GLU A 265 -48.54 9.14 5.67
N GLY A 266 -48.51 9.14 4.34
CA GLY A 266 -48.56 10.34 3.49
C GLY A 266 -47.20 10.99 3.20
N ILE A 267 -46.17 10.77 4.02
CA ILE A 267 -44.83 11.39 3.85
C ILE A 267 -43.87 10.50 3.04
N GLU A 268 -44.31 9.30 2.67
CA GLU A 268 -43.51 8.29 1.96
C GLU A 268 -42.94 8.80 0.63
N SER A 269 -43.71 9.64 -0.08
CA SER A 269 -43.31 10.17 -1.38
C SER A 269 -42.32 11.33 -1.26
N THR A 270 -41.24 11.27 -2.04
CA THR A 270 -40.25 12.35 -2.14
C THR A 270 -40.88 13.70 -2.56
N ARG A 271 -41.98 13.64 -3.33
CA ARG A 271 -42.73 14.82 -3.75
C ARG A 271 -43.42 15.51 -2.56
N ALA A 272 -44.09 14.76 -1.71
CA ALA A 272 -44.76 15.29 -0.52
C ALA A 272 -43.74 15.87 0.47
N TRP A 273 -42.60 15.20 0.65
CA TRP A 273 -41.49 15.72 1.46
C TRP A 273 -40.96 17.07 0.95
N ASN A 274 -40.68 17.18 -0.35
CA ASN A 274 -40.20 18.43 -0.95
C ASN A 274 -41.24 19.57 -0.84
N GLN A 275 -42.53 19.25 -0.80
CA GLN A 275 -43.58 20.24 -0.57
C GLN A 275 -43.60 20.71 0.89
N LEU A 276 -43.39 19.81 1.85
CA LEU A 276 -43.30 20.13 3.28
C LEU A 276 -42.16 21.09 3.61
N LEU A 277 -41.04 21.01 2.87
CA LEU A 277 -39.87 21.88 3.04
C LEU A 277 -40.06 23.30 2.50
N LYS A 278 -41.16 23.61 1.80
CA LYS A 278 -41.41 24.97 1.32
C LYS A 278 -41.79 25.88 2.50
N PRO A 279 -41.40 27.17 2.49
CA PRO A 279 -41.67 28.11 3.59
C PRO A 279 -43.15 28.19 4.00
N GLN A 280 -44.07 28.02 3.03
CA GLN A 280 -45.52 28.06 3.26
C GLN A 280 -46.04 26.91 4.16
N TYR A 281 -45.29 25.82 4.30
CA TYR A 281 -45.68 24.64 5.07
C TYR A 281 -44.83 24.41 6.33
N GLN A 282 -44.00 25.40 6.72
CA GLN A 282 -43.11 25.29 7.89
C GLN A 282 -43.85 24.95 9.19
N HIS A 283 -45.04 25.52 9.42
CA HIS A 283 -45.83 25.21 10.62
C HIS A 283 -46.24 23.73 10.68
N PHE A 284 -46.60 23.13 9.54
CA PHE A 284 -46.96 21.71 9.47
C PHE A 284 -45.75 20.81 9.74
N PHE A 285 -44.56 21.23 9.30
CA PHE A 285 -43.32 20.51 9.62
C PHE A 285 -43.04 20.53 11.13
N ILE A 286 -43.20 21.68 11.78
CA ILE A 286 -43.01 21.81 13.24
C ILE A 286 -44.02 20.93 13.99
N GLU A 287 -45.30 20.99 13.62
CA GLU A 287 -46.36 20.18 14.24
C GLU A 287 -46.11 18.67 14.09
N LEU A 288 -45.68 18.24 12.89
CA LEU A 288 -45.29 16.86 12.63
C LEU A 288 -44.14 16.42 13.55
N CYS A 289 -43.07 17.22 13.63
CA CYS A 289 -41.94 16.92 14.49
C CYS A 289 -42.34 16.91 15.97
N GLN A 290 -43.17 17.84 16.43
CA GLN A 290 -43.65 17.86 17.82
C GLN A 290 -44.52 16.65 18.17
N ARG A 291 -45.24 16.10 17.19
CA ARG A 291 -46.08 14.91 17.38
C ARG A 291 -45.27 13.62 17.50
N TYR A 292 -44.22 13.48 16.70
CA TYR A 292 -43.46 12.23 16.58
C TYR A 292 -42.09 12.26 17.26
N ALA A 293 -41.54 13.43 17.59
CA ALA A 293 -40.17 13.55 18.10
C ALA A 293 -40.13 14.27 19.45
N ILE A 294 -39.31 13.75 20.35
CA ILE A 294 -38.90 14.42 21.59
C ILE A 294 -37.42 14.75 21.47
N ARG A 295 -37.07 16.01 21.76
CA ARG A 295 -35.68 16.48 21.76
C ARG A 295 -35.34 17.25 23.02
N THR A 296 -34.36 16.75 23.77
CA THR A 296 -33.79 17.33 24.98
C THR A 296 -32.35 17.77 24.71
N MET A 297 -31.96 18.93 25.24
CA MET A 297 -30.61 19.50 25.11
C MET A 297 -29.96 19.56 26.49
N LYS A 298 -28.64 19.38 26.58
CA LYS A 298 -27.89 19.51 27.86
C LYS A 298 -28.08 20.88 28.49
N SER A 299 -28.23 21.93 27.69
CA SER A 299 -28.50 23.29 28.17
C SER A 299 -29.84 23.41 28.90
N ALA A 300 -30.86 22.63 28.50
CA ALA A 300 -32.20 22.65 29.09
C ALA A 300 -32.28 21.90 30.42
N VAL A 301 -31.42 20.89 30.62
CA VAL A 301 -31.33 20.07 31.84
C VAL A 301 -30.04 20.35 32.63
N LYS A 302 -29.36 21.46 32.35
CA LYS A 302 -28.05 21.79 32.91
C LYS A 302 -28.05 21.79 34.44
N ASP A 303 -29.11 22.32 35.05
CA ASP A 303 -29.23 22.44 36.49
C ASP A 303 -29.51 21.07 37.16
N GLU A 304 -29.99 20.09 36.40
CA GLU A 304 -30.24 18.71 36.82
C GLU A 304 -29.00 17.80 36.61
N LEU A 305 -28.05 18.24 35.79
CA LEU A 305 -26.84 17.50 35.44
C LEU A 305 -25.68 17.82 36.38
N THR A 306 -25.27 16.85 37.21
CA THR A 306 -24.04 16.93 38.01
C THR A 306 -22.79 16.58 37.18
N ILE A 307 -22.57 17.26 36.05
CA ILE A 307 -21.37 17.06 35.22
C ILE A 307 -20.29 18.07 35.63
N PRO A 308 -19.07 17.63 36.01
CA PRO A 308 -17.96 18.52 36.33
C PRO A 308 -17.62 19.50 35.20
N LYS A 309 -17.07 20.67 35.56
CA LYS A 309 -16.70 21.71 34.57
C LYS A 309 -15.65 21.16 33.59
N GLN A 310 -15.89 21.39 32.30
CA GLN A 310 -14.95 21.09 31.22
C GLN A 310 -14.15 22.33 30.82
N THR A 311 -12.86 22.15 30.53
CA THR A 311 -11.94 23.15 29.97
C THR A 311 -11.25 22.62 28.71
N ARG A 312 -11.03 23.48 27.72
CA ARG A 312 -10.44 23.12 26.42
C ARG A 312 -9.27 24.03 26.09
N TYR A 313 -8.13 23.47 25.72
CA TYR A 313 -6.89 24.18 25.47
C TYR A 313 -6.33 23.90 24.07
N VAL A 314 -5.67 24.91 23.48
CA VAL A 314 -4.86 24.76 22.28
C VAL A 314 -3.38 24.75 22.66
N VAL A 315 -2.60 23.84 22.07
CA VAL A 315 -1.17 23.69 22.29
C VAL A 315 -0.43 23.91 20.97
N GLY A 316 0.25 25.05 20.85
CA GLY A 316 1.10 25.37 19.70
C GLY A 316 2.46 24.68 19.83
N ILE A 317 2.86 23.96 18.79
CA ILE A 317 4.15 23.27 18.72
C ILE A 317 4.96 23.85 17.57
N ARG A 318 6.23 24.15 17.83
CA ARG A 318 7.18 24.58 16.80
C ARG A 318 7.90 23.37 16.22
N MET A 319 7.85 23.21 14.91
CA MET A 319 8.56 22.14 14.22
C MET A 319 10.09 22.26 14.40
N ASN A 320 10.77 21.13 14.47
CA ASN A 320 12.22 21.07 14.44
C ASN A 320 12.75 21.46 13.03
N ALA A 321 14.02 21.84 12.92
CA ALA A 321 14.65 22.27 11.67
C ALA A 321 14.52 21.23 10.54
N ILE A 322 14.62 19.94 10.88
CA ILE A 322 14.50 18.82 9.94
C ILE A 322 13.06 18.69 9.45
N GLU A 323 12.08 18.69 10.36
CA GLU A 323 10.66 18.61 10.04
C GLU A 323 10.21 19.80 9.19
N ARG A 324 10.67 21.01 9.56
CA ARG A 324 10.37 22.22 8.82
C ARG A 324 10.92 22.16 7.40
N GLN A 325 12.13 21.63 7.22
CA GLN A 325 12.70 21.45 5.90
C GLN A 325 11.92 20.43 5.06
N VAL A 326 11.48 19.32 5.64
CA VAL A 326 10.62 18.32 4.95
C VAL A 326 9.28 18.95 4.56
N TYR A 327 8.68 19.73 5.46
CA TYR A 327 7.42 20.42 5.22
C TYR A 327 7.55 21.43 4.08
N ASP A 328 8.53 22.34 4.17
CA ASP A 328 8.73 23.40 3.16
C ASP A 328 9.04 22.79 1.78
N GLN A 329 9.91 21.77 1.70
CA GLN A 329 10.20 21.09 0.43
C GLN A 329 8.97 20.41 -0.18
N THR A 330 8.15 19.79 0.67
CA THR A 330 6.92 19.16 0.20
C THR A 330 5.94 20.22 -0.27
N LEU A 331 5.84 21.36 0.43
CA LEU A 331 5.01 22.48 0.02
C LEU A 331 5.45 23.03 -1.35
N ASP A 332 6.75 23.25 -1.57
CA ASP A 332 7.29 23.74 -2.84
C ASP A 332 6.98 22.80 -4.01
N GLN A 333 7.22 21.50 -3.84
CA GLN A 333 6.88 20.48 -4.84
C GLN A 333 5.39 20.45 -5.16
N LEU A 334 4.55 20.62 -4.14
CA LEU A 334 3.10 20.62 -4.27
C LEU A 334 2.60 21.88 -4.99
N LEU A 335 3.19 23.05 -4.70
CA LEU A 335 2.90 24.31 -5.40
C LEU A 335 3.31 24.25 -6.88
N GLU A 336 4.48 23.67 -7.18
CA GLU A 336 4.95 23.45 -8.56
C GLU A 336 3.99 22.54 -9.34
N MET A 337 3.53 21.44 -8.74
CA MET A 337 2.53 20.55 -9.36
C MET A 337 1.17 21.23 -9.58
N LEU A 338 0.78 22.17 -8.72
CA LEU A 338 -0.41 22.99 -8.94
C LEU A 338 -0.19 24.11 -9.94
N GLY A 339 1.03 24.43 -10.34
CA GLY A 339 1.30 25.62 -11.16
C GLY A 339 0.97 26.93 -10.45
N LEU A 340 1.07 26.97 -9.12
CA LEU A 340 0.86 28.15 -8.29
C LEU A 340 2.17 28.67 -7.72
N ASP A 341 2.35 29.99 -7.67
CA ASP A 341 3.43 30.61 -6.91
C ASP A 341 3.11 30.63 -5.40
N ALA A 342 4.08 31.06 -4.59
CA ALA A 342 3.92 31.17 -3.14
C ALA A 342 2.83 32.16 -2.68
N ARG A 343 2.33 33.02 -3.58
CA ARG A 343 1.25 33.99 -3.32
C ARG A 343 -0.12 33.43 -3.73
N GLY A 344 -0.18 32.28 -4.40
CA GLY A 344 -1.39 31.70 -4.96
C GLY A 344 -1.74 32.24 -6.35
N VAL A 345 -0.79 32.86 -7.06
CA VAL A 345 -0.95 33.32 -8.44
C VAL A 345 -0.62 32.18 -9.39
N ALA A 346 -1.49 31.93 -10.36
CA ALA A 346 -1.29 30.90 -11.37
C ALA A 346 -0.18 31.26 -12.37
N ALA A 347 0.62 30.28 -12.76
CA ALA A 347 1.69 30.44 -13.74
C ALA A 347 1.18 30.62 -15.19
N THR A 348 -0.09 30.30 -15.46
CA THR A 348 -0.70 30.36 -16.80
C THR A 348 -2.07 31.03 -16.75
N GLU A 349 -2.47 31.72 -17.83
CA GLU A 349 -3.73 32.49 -17.90
C GLU A 349 -5.00 31.61 -17.89
N ASN A 350 -4.92 30.35 -18.33
CA ASN A 350 -6.05 29.40 -18.42
C ASN A 350 -6.04 28.37 -17.27
N TRP A 351 -5.56 28.74 -16.09
CA TRP A 351 -5.38 27.81 -14.98
C TRP A 351 -6.71 27.46 -14.30
N GLU A 352 -6.97 26.16 -14.13
CA GLU A 352 -8.10 25.63 -13.35
C GLU A 352 -7.58 24.84 -12.14
N VAL A 353 -8.26 25.01 -10.99
CA VAL A 353 -7.93 24.29 -9.75
C VAL A 353 -8.33 22.82 -9.90
N ASP A 354 -7.39 21.88 -9.80
CA ASP A 354 -7.73 20.46 -9.61
C ASP A 354 -8.10 20.20 -8.13
N PRO A 355 -9.39 19.97 -7.80
CA PRO A 355 -9.82 19.77 -6.43
C PRO A 355 -9.35 18.43 -5.84
N VAL A 356 -9.03 17.44 -6.67
CA VAL A 356 -8.54 16.13 -6.24
C VAL A 356 -7.08 16.25 -5.82
N LEU A 357 -6.26 16.89 -6.68
CA LEU A 357 -4.86 17.16 -6.38
C LEU A 357 -4.76 18.03 -5.12
N LEU A 358 -5.45 19.17 -5.07
CA LEU A 358 -5.46 20.09 -3.92
C LEU A 358 -5.79 19.40 -2.59
N ARG A 359 -6.82 18.54 -2.59
CA ARG A 359 -7.21 17.76 -1.41
C ARG A 359 -6.12 16.77 -0.99
N SER A 360 -5.48 16.11 -1.95
CA SER A 360 -4.37 15.19 -1.67
C SER A 360 -3.16 15.92 -1.09
N MET A 361 -2.92 17.17 -1.52
CA MET A 361 -1.82 17.99 -1.03
C MET A 361 -2.03 18.43 0.42
N ILE A 362 -3.19 19.03 0.72
CA ILE A 362 -3.52 19.47 2.08
C ILE A 362 -3.48 18.28 3.03
N ARG A 363 -4.03 17.14 2.59
CA ARG A 363 -3.96 15.87 3.32
C ARG A 363 -2.50 15.46 3.61
N ARG A 364 -1.61 15.54 2.62
CA ARG A 364 -0.19 15.20 2.79
C ARG A 364 0.55 16.15 3.73
N LEU A 365 0.32 17.46 3.58
CA LEU A 365 0.91 18.49 4.46
C LEU A 365 0.47 18.32 5.91
N ARG A 366 -0.82 18.00 6.16
CA ARG A 366 -1.34 17.69 7.51
C ARG A 366 -0.66 16.45 8.10
N GLY A 367 -0.47 15.41 7.30
CA GLY A 367 0.25 14.21 7.73
C GLY A 367 1.67 14.53 8.21
N ILE A 368 2.42 15.33 7.44
CA ILE A 368 3.78 15.75 7.78
C ILE A 368 3.83 16.57 9.08
N CYS A 369 2.80 17.38 9.37
CA CYS A 369 2.68 18.10 10.64
C CYS A 369 2.61 17.19 11.88
N THR A 370 2.23 15.93 11.71
CA THR A 370 2.27 14.93 12.79
C THR A 370 3.58 14.16 12.83
N HIS A 371 4.01 13.62 11.69
CA HIS A 371 5.31 12.98 11.53
C HIS A 371 5.64 12.79 10.03
N PRO A 372 6.90 12.92 9.58
CA PRO A 372 7.28 12.79 8.16
C PRO A 372 6.84 11.50 7.46
N GLN A 373 6.74 10.38 8.21
CA GLN A 373 6.34 9.07 7.68
C GLN A 373 4.82 8.83 7.60
N VAL A 374 3.99 9.75 8.10
CA VAL A 374 2.53 9.56 8.13
C VAL A 374 1.96 9.58 6.71
N GLY A 375 1.18 8.57 6.35
CA GLY A 375 0.69 8.35 4.97
C GLY A 375 1.68 7.63 4.05
N GLN A 376 2.94 7.46 4.45
CA GLN A 376 3.95 6.67 3.72
C GLN A 376 4.01 5.21 4.21
N LEU A 377 3.58 4.94 5.44
CA LEU A 377 3.61 3.61 6.06
C LEU A 377 2.59 2.62 5.45
N GLN A 378 1.59 3.11 4.70
CA GLN A 378 0.57 2.29 4.03
C GLN A 378 0.75 2.20 2.50
N ASN A 379 1.54 3.10 1.89
CA ASN A 379 1.75 3.13 0.45
C ASN A 379 2.72 2.03 0.00
N THR A 380 2.16 0.93 -0.50
CA THR A 380 2.84 -0.24 -1.08
C THR A 380 3.32 -0.03 -2.53
N VAL A 381 3.40 1.22 -3.02
CA VAL A 381 3.58 1.51 -4.46
C VAL A 381 5.00 1.98 -4.84
N GLY A 382 5.91 2.23 -3.90
CA GLY A 382 7.30 2.56 -4.20
C GLY A 382 8.30 1.54 -3.63
N LYS A 383 9.13 0.92 -4.48
CA LYS A 383 10.17 -0.07 -4.12
C LYS A 383 11.31 0.46 -3.20
N MET A 384 11.13 1.58 -2.49
CA MET A 384 12.16 2.19 -1.64
C MET A 384 11.81 2.32 -0.15
N SER A 385 10.65 1.84 0.31
CA SER A 385 10.38 1.78 1.76
C SER A 385 9.95 0.39 2.18
N LYS A 386 10.82 -0.33 2.91
CA LYS A 386 10.45 -1.57 3.59
C LYS A 386 9.33 -1.26 4.60
N PRO A 387 8.28 -2.09 4.69
CA PRO A 387 7.23 -1.89 5.68
C PRO A 387 7.78 -2.20 7.07
N GLY A 388 7.59 -1.29 8.02
CA GLY A 388 7.54 -1.66 9.44
C GLY A 388 8.62 -1.13 10.38
N LYS A 389 9.65 -0.40 9.91
CA LYS A 389 10.58 0.29 10.83
C LYS A 389 10.25 1.78 10.89
N LEU A 390 9.85 2.23 12.09
CA LEU A 390 9.78 3.65 12.42
C LEU A 390 11.18 4.24 12.27
N LYS A 391 11.29 5.30 11.47
CA LYS A 391 12.55 6.01 11.23
C LYS A 391 12.69 7.07 12.30
N SER A 392 13.86 7.11 12.94
CA SER A 392 14.25 8.22 13.81
C SER A 392 14.42 9.50 12.98
N MET A 393 14.45 10.66 13.63
CA MET A 393 14.71 11.91 12.92
C MET A 393 16.09 11.92 12.24
N SER A 394 17.08 11.23 12.84
CA SER A 394 18.39 10.99 12.22
C SER A 394 18.31 10.13 10.96
N ASP A 395 17.47 9.09 10.95
CA ASP A 395 17.27 8.25 9.76
C ASP A 395 16.60 9.05 8.63
N VAL A 396 15.64 9.92 8.96
CA VAL A 396 14.99 10.82 7.99
C VAL A 396 16.00 11.80 7.39
N LEU A 397 16.87 12.39 8.22
CA LEU A 397 17.95 13.25 7.75
C LEU A 397 18.92 12.49 6.83
N GLN A 398 19.27 11.24 7.18
CA GLN A 398 20.13 10.40 6.36
C GLN A 398 19.48 10.08 5.01
N ASP A 399 18.18 9.76 4.98
CA ASP A 399 17.44 9.56 3.72
C ASP A 399 17.47 10.83 2.86
N MET A 400 17.26 12.01 3.46
CA MET A 400 17.30 13.28 2.74
C MET A 400 18.68 13.55 2.15
N LYS A 401 19.74 13.24 2.90
CA LYS A 401 21.13 13.34 2.46
C LYS A 401 21.40 12.38 1.30
N GLU A 402 21.00 11.11 1.44
CA GLU A 402 21.15 10.10 0.39
C GLU A 402 20.35 10.45 -0.86
N GLN A 403 19.12 10.96 -0.73
CA GLN A 403 18.32 11.40 -1.88
C GLN A 403 18.96 12.60 -2.58
N THR A 404 19.37 13.62 -1.82
CA THR A 404 20.02 14.81 -2.41
C THR A 404 21.33 14.42 -3.09
N TRP A 405 22.08 13.47 -2.53
CA TRP A 405 23.29 12.91 -3.14
C TRP A 405 22.99 12.13 -4.42
N LYS A 406 21.91 11.33 -4.45
CA LYS A 406 21.46 10.63 -5.67
C LYS A 406 21.09 11.63 -6.76
N ASP A 407 20.33 12.67 -6.44
CA ASP A 407 19.95 13.72 -7.39
C ASP A 407 21.19 14.46 -7.92
N LEU A 408 22.16 14.74 -7.04
CA LEU A 408 23.43 15.37 -7.42
C LEU A 408 24.23 14.49 -8.39
N MET A 409 24.34 13.20 -8.10
CA MET A 409 25.11 12.26 -8.92
C MET A 409 24.44 12.04 -10.28
N GLU A 410 23.12 11.93 -10.32
CA GLU A 410 22.34 11.81 -11.56
C GLU A 410 22.50 13.07 -12.42
N ALA A 411 22.34 14.26 -11.85
CA ALA A 411 22.53 15.52 -12.58
C ALA A 411 23.98 15.69 -13.07
N SER A 412 24.97 15.26 -12.27
CA SER A 412 26.39 15.32 -12.67
C SER A 412 26.70 14.37 -13.82
N ARG A 413 26.14 13.15 -13.81
CA ARG A 413 26.22 12.21 -14.93
C ARG A 413 25.57 12.80 -16.19
N GLN A 414 24.36 13.33 -16.08
CA GLN A 414 23.65 13.96 -17.21
C GLN A 414 24.42 15.14 -17.80
N LYS A 415 25.10 15.93 -16.96
CA LYS A 415 26.01 16.98 -17.41
C LYS A 415 27.15 16.40 -18.24
N VAL A 416 27.85 15.38 -17.76
CA VAL A 416 28.95 14.73 -18.52
C VAL A 416 28.45 14.19 -19.85
N GLN A 417 27.30 13.50 -19.87
CA GLN A 417 26.70 12.98 -21.09
C GLN A 417 26.34 14.10 -22.09
N SER A 418 25.76 15.20 -21.60
CA SER A 418 25.41 16.37 -22.44
C SER A 418 26.65 17.07 -22.99
N GLN A 419 27.76 17.10 -22.23
CA GLN A 419 29.03 17.64 -22.72
C GLN A 419 29.67 16.71 -23.76
N THR A 420 29.60 15.38 -23.60
CA THR A 420 30.05 14.43 -24.62
C THR A 420 29.26 14.61 -25.91
N LYS A 421 27.92 14.73 -25.82
CA LYS A 421 27.05 15.02 -26.96
C LYS A 421 27.43 16.34 -27.64
N LEU A 422 27.69 17.40 -26.87
CA LEU A 422 28.15 18.67 -27.41
C LEU A 422 29.48 18.53 -28.17
N ALA A 423 30.45 17.78 -27.64
CA ALA A 423 31.72 17.54 -28.31
C ALA A 423 31.54 16.80 -29.64
N GLN A 424 30.66 15.80 -29.69
CA GLN A 424 30.33 15.06 -30.90
C GLN A 424 29.64 15.94 -31.96
N LEU A 425 28.67 16.76 -31.54
CA LEU A 425 28.03 17.74 -32.44
C LEU A 425 29.02 18.77 -33.00
N LEU A 426 30.02 19.18 -32.20
CA LEU A 426 31.08 20.07 -32.65
C LEU A 426 32.00 19.42 -33.69
N LEU A 427 32.31 18.12 -33.53
CA LEU A 427 33.07 17.34 -34.51
C LEU A 427 32.32 17.23 -35.85
N GLN A 428 31.00 17.04 -35.82
CA GLN A 428 30.16 16.90 -37.02
C GLN A 428 29.88 18.25 -37.71
N SER A 429 29.61 19.33 -36.96
CA SER A 429 29.26 20.66 -37.50
C SER A 429 30.45 21.37 -38.16
N GLN A 430 31.66 21.31 -37.56
CA GLN A 430 32.79 22.12 -37.99
C GLN A 430 33.92 21.31 -38.62
N ARG A 431 33.94 21.24 -39.97
CA ARG A 431 35.05 20.63 -40.74
C ARG A 431 36.37 21.40 -40.71
N ASN A 432 36.46 22.51 -39.96
CA ASN A 432 37.63 23.37 -39.88
C ASN A 432 38.54 22.96 -38.70
N HIS A 433 39.86 23.10 -38.85
CA HIS A 433 40.85 22.79 -37.81
C HIS A 433 40.56 23.46 -36.45
N LYS A 434 40.02 24.70 -36.45
CA LYS A 434 39.64 25.41 -35.22
C LYS A 434 38.47 24.76 -34.48
N GLY A 435 37.50 24.21 -35.20
CA GLY A 435 36.35 23.52 -34.61
C GLY A 435 36.74 22.18 -34.00
N ARG A 436 37.63 21.44 -34.67
CA ARG A 436 38.19 20.18 -34.16
C ARG A 436 39.03 20.38 -32.90
N MET A 437 39.84 21.44 -32.86
CA MET A 437 40.56 21.83 -31.63
C MET A 437 39.60 22.18 -30.50
N ALA A 438 38.52 22.93 -30.78
CA ALA A 438 37.52 23.26 -29.76
C ALA A 438 36.78 22.01 -29.24
N ALA A 439 36.48 21.03 -30.11
CA ALA A 439 35.90 19.75 -29.70
C ALA A 439 36.86 18.94 -28.82
N LEU A 440 38.15 18.89 -29.18
CA LEU A 440 39.19 18.24 -28.38
C LEU A 440 39.35 18.90 -27.00
N GLU A 441 39.36 20.23 -26.92
CA GLU A 441 39.40 20.96 -25.65
C GLU A 441 38.19 20.62 -24.77
N GLN A 442 37.00 20.50 -25.36
CA GLN A 442 35.81 20.04 -24.63
C GLN A 442 35.98 18.61 -24.14
N LEU A 443 36.45 17.67 -24.98
CA LEU A 443 36.66 16.27 -24.58
C LEU A 443 37.66 16.13 -23.42
N LEU A 444 38.74 16.92 -23.41
CA LEU A 444 39.70 16.94 -22.30
C LEU A 444 39.08 17.47 -21.00
N PHE A 445 38.18 18.45 -21.09
CA PHE A 445 37.42 18.94 -19.93
C PHE A 445 36.45 17.87 -19.41
N VAL A 446 35.73 17.20 -20.31
CA VAL A 446 34.78 16.12 -19.96
C VAL A 446 35.49 14.93 -19.33
N GLU A 447 36.66 14.55 -19.84
CA GLU A 447 37.50 13.48 -19.25
C GLU A 447 37.85 13.80 -17.79
N LYS A 448 38.21 15.06 -17.49
CA LYS A 448 38.52 15.49 -16.13
C LYS A 448 37.29 15.42 -15.22
N ASP A 449 36.13 15.91 -15.68
CA ASP A 449 34.88 15.86 -14.92
C ASP A 449 34.43 14.40 -14.70
N ALA A 450 34.57 13.52 -15.69
CA ALA A 450 34.24 12.09 -15.58
C ALA A 450 35.15 11.35 -14.58
N ARG A 451 36.46 11.61 -14.59
CA ARG A 451 37.40 11.05 -13.58
C ARG A 451 37.09 11.53 -12.17
N ALA A 452 36.80 12.83 -12.00
CA ALA A 452 36.44 13.37 -10.70
C ALA A 452 35.17 12.70 -10.13
N LEU A 453 34.18 12.40 -10.98
CA LEU A 453 32.98 11.66 -10.56
C LEU A 453 33.27 10.20 -10.21
N ILE A 454 34.18 9.54 -10.94
CA ILE A 454 34.65 8.19 -10.59
C ILE A 454 35.26 8.19 -9.19
N ASP A 455 36.14 9.15 -8.89
CA ASP A 455 36.79 9.28 -7.58
C ASP A 455 35.75 9.56 -6.47
N GLU A 456 34.77 10.43 -6.72
CA GLU A 456 33.68 10.73 -5.78
C GLU A 456 32.79 9.52 -5.46
N ILE A 457 32.62 8.57 -6.40
CA ILE A 457 31.83 7.33 -6.20
C ILE A 457 32.66 6.21 -5.56
N GLN A 458 33.97 6.16 -5.85
CA GLN A 458 34.86 5.13 -5.32
C GLN A 458 35.00 5.22 -3.80
N VAL A 459 35.05 6.43 -3.24
CA VAL A 459 35.16 6.65 -1.78
C VAL A 459 34.01 5.97 -1.01
N PRO A 460 32.71 6.19 -1.33
CA PRO A 460 31.60 5.44 -0.74
C PRO A 460 31.66 3.92 -0.93
N ILE A 461 32.20 3.42 -2.06
CA ILE A 461 32.36 1.98 -2.29
C ILE A 461 33.37 1.41 -1.30
N ASP A 462 34.50 2.09 -1.12
CA ASP A 462 35.55 1.68 -0.20
C ASP A 462 35.08 1.71 1.26
N GLU A 463 34.27 2.71 1.64
CA GLU A 463 33.62 2.76 2.96
C GLU A 463 32.68 1.56 3.19
N VAL A 464 31.84 1.22 2.20
CA VAL A 464 30.94 0.08 2.29
C VAL A 464 31.70 -1.25 2.33
N ASN A 465 32.79 -1.37 1.56
CA ASN A 465 33.67 -2.55 1.61
C ASN A 465 34.35 -2.70 2.96
N LYS A 466 34.86 -1.60 3.55
CA LYS A 466 35.41 -1.60 4.93
C LYS A 466 34.36 -2.05 5.95
N LEU A 467 33.12 -1.57 5.81
CA LEU A 467 32.00 -1.95 6.69
C LEU A 467 31.67 -3.45 6.53
N LEU A 468 31.57 -3.95 5.30
CA LEU A 468 31.32 -5.37 5.02
C LEU A 468 32.43 -6.27 5.56
N ASN A 469 33.69 -5.89 5.36
CA ASN A 469 34.85 -6.64 5.87
C ASN A 469 34.87 -6.64 7.41
N GLY A 470 34.57 -5.51 8.05
CA GLY A 470 34.45 -5.43 9.51
C GLY A 470 33.33 -6.31 10.07
N LEU A 471 32.17 -6.35 9.39
CA LEU A 471 31.05 -7.22 9.76
C LEU A 471 31.37 -8.72 9.54
N ARG A 472 32.11 -9.07 8.48
CA ARG A 472 32.55 -10.44 8.20
C ARG A 472 33.60 -10.94 9.19
N SER A 473 34.56 -10.08 9.57
CA SER A 473 35.60 -10.41 10.57
C SER A 473 35.08 -10.62 11.99
N GLY A 474 33.88 -10.14 12.30
CA GLY A 474 33.24 -10.35 13.60
C GLY A 474 32.58 -11.72 13.78
N THR A 475 32.53 -12.55 12.73
CA THR A 475 31.65 -13.74 12.68
C THR A 475 32.32 -15.10 12.39
N SER A 476 33.65 -15.22 12.32
CA SER A 476 34.29 -16.54 12.08
C SER A 476 35.61 -16.76 12.81
N THR A 477 35.71 -17.89 13.53
CA THR A 477 36.97 -18.53 13.96
C THR A 477 37.80 -18.96 12.75
N PRO A 478 39.15 -18.88 12.80
CA PRO A 478 40.00 -19.13 11.65
C PRO A 478 40.19 -20.64 11.43
N THR A 479 39.72 -21.17 10.31
CA THR A 479 40.22 -22.42 9.73
C THR A 479 41.07 -22.08 8.52
N SER A 480 42.31 -22.57 8.53
CA SER A 480 43.31 -22.41 7.49
C SER A 480 42.88 -23.10 6.21
N ASP A 481 42.50 -22.29 5.21
CA ASP A 481 42.80 -22.46 3.79
C ASP A 481 42.24 -21.22 3.07
N ASP A 482 42.84 -20.06 3.35
CA ASP A 482 42.57 -18.81 2.63
C ASP A 482 43.20 -18.89 1.24
N VAL A 483 42.42 -19.39 0.29
CA VAL A 483 42.54 -19.00 -1.11
C VAL A 483 41.50 -17.90 -1.32
N ASP A 484 41.95 -16.70 -1.68
CA ASP A 484 41.13 -15.56 -2.10
C ASP A 484 40.17 -15.99 -3.22
N VAL A 485 38.99 -16.49 -2.85
CA VAL A 485 37.86 -16.68 -3.76
C VAL A 485 36.89 -15.57 -3.41
N GLU A 486 36.96 -14.47 -4.17
CA GLU A 486 35.83 -13.56 -4.30
C GLU A 486 34.63 -14.42 -4.74
N SER A 487 33.75 -14.77 -3.80
CA SER A 487 32.53 -15.50 -4.10
C SER A 487 31.57 -14.59 -4.84
N ASP A 488 31.71 -14.59 -6.17
CA ASP A 488 30.97 -13.82 -7.17
C ASP A 488 29.47 -14.15 -7.27
N ASP A 489 28.96 -15.05 -6.43
CA ASP A 489 27.53 -15.39 -6.35
C ASP A 489 26.66 -14.17 -5.96
N GLU A 490 27.26 -13.06 -5.49
CA GLU A 490 26.55 -11.82 -5.15
C GLU A 490 26.16 -10.94 -6.36
N GLU A 491 26.82 -11.05 -7.53
CA GLU A 491 26.51 -10.19 -8.70
C GLU A 491 25.33 -10.69 -9.56
N GLN A 492 25.01 -11.99 -9.51
CA GLN A 492 23.85 -12.56 -10.22
C GLN A 492 22.48 -12.08 -9.67
N LEU A 493 22.44 -11.47 -8.47
CA LEU A 493 21.21 -11.01 -7.83
C LEU A 493 20.66 -9.69 -8.40
N ILE A 494 21.45 -8.94 -9.19
CA ILE A 494 21.09 -7.57 -9.61
C ILE A 494 20.16 -7.55 -10.84
N THR A 495 20.14 -8.62 -11.67
CA THR A 495 19.32 -8.67 -12.91
C THR A 495 17.98 -9.41 -12.78
N ALA A 496 17.65 -9.95 -11.59
CA ALA A 496 16.43 -10.76 -11.39
C ALA A 496 15.25 -9.97 -10.78
N LYS A 497 14.64 -9.04 -11.54
CA LYS A 497 13.29 -8.52 -11.22
C LYS A 497 12.22 -9.12 -12.15
N GLY A 498 11.52 -10.16 -11.70
CA GLY A 498 10.33 -10.67 -12.36
C GLY A 498 9.51 -11.63 -11.49
N LYS A 499 8.33 -11.18 -11.01
CA LYS A 499 7.40 -11.92 -10.13
C LYS A 499 6.96 -13.26 -10.75
N GLY A 500 7.22 -14.39 -10.09
CA GLY A 500 6.54 -15.65 -10.38
C GLY A 500 7.06 -16.79 -9.51
N LYS A 501 6.17 -17.36 -8.70
CA LYS A 501 6.40 -18.55 -7.88
C LYS A 501 6.79 -19.75 -8.76
N ALA A 502 8.07 -20.05 -8.84
CA ALA A 502 8.56 -21.42 -8.95
C ALA A 502 9.27 -21.72 -7.62
N ARG A 503 9.10 -22.95 -7.09
CA ARG A 503 9.74 -23.40 -5.85
C ARG A 503 11.20 -22.96 -5.86
N ALA A 504 11.53 -22.09 -4.91
CA ALA A 504 12.91 -21.78 -4.59
C ALA A 504 13.61 -23.12 -4.36
N LEU A 505 14.62 -23.42 -5.16
CA LEU A 505 15.83 -23.96 -4.55
C LEU A 505 16.19 -22.90 -3.50
N GLU A 506 15.90 -23.24 -2.25
CA GLU A 506 16.41 -22.52 -1.12
C GLU A 506 17.90 -22.30 -1.40
N ILE A 507 18.32 -21.05 -1.26
CA ILE A 507 19.72 -20.83 -0.94
C ILE A 507 19.87 -21.59 0.38
N ASP A 508 20.49 -22.76 0.34
CA ASP A 508 21.00 -23.45 1.53
C ASP A 508 22.05 -22.50 2.13
N LEU A 509 21.58 -21.50 2.86
CA LEU A 509 22.34 -20.82 3.90
C LEU A 509 22.54 -21.74 5.12
N ASP A 510 22.05 -23.00 5.03
CA ASP A 510 22.19 -24.06 6.02
C ASP A 510 23.50 -24.84 5.91
N ALA A 511 24.38 -24.51 4.94
CA ALA A 511 25.74 -25.07 4.91
C ALA A 511 26.63 -24.55 6.06
N ASP A 512 26.32 -23.39 6.63
CA ASP A 512 27.00 -22.81 7.80
C ASP A 512 26.02 -22.72 8.96
N GLY A 513 25.73 -23.85 9.61
CA GLY A 513 24.74 -23.98 10.69
C GLY A 513 24.78 -22.86 11.75
N ILE A 514 23.99 -21.80 11.53
CA ILE A 514 23.90 -20.62 12.41
C ILE A 514 22.43 -20.25 12.63
N ASP A 515 22.04 -20.33 13.91
CA ASP A 515 20.74 -20.02 14.53
C ASP A 515 20.18 -18.63 14.13
N PRO A 516 18.87 -18.45 13.86
CA PRO A 516 18.33 -17.23 13.29
C PRO A 516 17.87 -16.24 14.36
N ASP A 517 18.82 -15.50 14.93
CA ASP A 517 18.56 -14.25 15.65
C ASP A 517 19.76 -13.32 15.48
N ASN A 518 19.81 -12.47 14.43
CA ASN A 518 20.77 -11.36 14.44
C ASN A 518 20.44 -10.18 13.51
N ALA A 519 20.53 -8.96 14.07
CA ALA A 519 20.38 -7.67 13.38
C ALA A 519 21.44 -7.45 12.28
N ASP A 520 22.50 -8.24 12.27
CA ASP A 520 23.65 -8.07 11.37
C ASP A 520 23.40 -8.62 9.96
N LYS A 521 22.57 -9.66 9.77
CA LYS A 521 22.16 -10.12 8.43
C LYS A 521 21.42 -9.03 7.64
N ALA A 522 20.61 -8.21 8.34
CA ALA A 522 19.88 -7.11 7.71
C ALA A 522 20.82 -5.96 7.28
N LYS A 523 21.82 -5.63 8.10
CA LYS A 523 22.85 -4.64 7.79
C LYS A 523 23.75 -5.09 6.64
N ILE A 524 24.17 -6.36 6.63
CA ILE A 524 24.96 -6.95 5.54
C ILE A 524 24.17 -6.87 4.23
N LYS A 525 22.90 -7.29 4.24
CA LYS A 525 22.04 -7.23 3.04
C LYS A 525 21.86 -5.79 2.51
N GLU A 526 21.74 -4.82 3.41
CA GLU A 526 21.63 -3.40 3.05
C GLU A 526 22.94 -2.86 2.47
N ALA A 527 24.08 -3.17 3.09
CA ALA A 527 25.40 -2.80 2.61
C ALA A 527 25.72 -3.43 1.24
N VAL A 528 25.40 -4.71 1.03
CA VAL A 528 25.54 -5.39 -0.28
C VAL A 528 24.66 -4.71 -1.34
N SER A 529 23.41 -4.39 -1.02
CA SER A 529 22.52 -3.67 -1.95
C SER A 529 23.03 -2.27 -2.28
N LYS A 530 23.60 -1.55 -1.31
CA LYS A 530 24.19 -0.21 -1.50
C LYS A 530 25.44 -0.29 -2.36
N ARG A 531 26.31 -1.27 -2.12
CA ARG A 531 27.51 -1.54 -2.95
C ARG A 531 27.13 -1.83 -4.40
N GLY A 532 26.14 -2.70 -4.64
CA GLY A 532 25.67 -3.03 -5.99
C GLY A 532 25.15 -1.80 -6.75
N ALA A 533 24.38 -0.93 -6.08
CA ALA A 533 23.90 0.32 -6.68
C ALA A 533 25.04 1.30 -7.02
N LEU A 534 26.06 1.40 -6.16
CA LEU A 534 27.24 2.24 -6.41
C LEU A 534 28.11 1.69 -7.56
N ARG A 535 28.33 0.37 -7.61
CA ARG A 535 29.04 -0.29 -8.72
C ARG A 535 28.34 -0.09 -10.07
N THR A 536 27.01 -0.17 -10.07
CA THR A 536 26.21 0.09 -11.30
C THR A 536 26.46 1.51 -11.81
N ARG A 537 26.44 2.52 -10.93
CA ARG A 537 26.74 3.92 -11.30
C ARG A 537 28.17 4.11 -11.75
N LEU A 538 29.12 3.47 -11.07
CA LEU A 538 30.53 3.48 -11.47
C LEU A 538 30.71 2.92 -12.90
N ARG A 539 30.00 1.83 -13.23
CA ARG A 539 29.97 1.25 -14.57
C ARG A 539 29.43 2.26 -15.59
N GLU A 540 28.29 2.90 -15.33
CA GLU A 540 27.70 3.91 -16.23
C GLU A 540 28.68 5.06 -16.55
N ILE A 541 29.41 5.56 -15.56
CA ILE A 541 30.39 6.64 -15.77
C ILE A 541 31.63 6.12 -16.52
N ARG A 542 32.06 4.89 -16.28
CA ARG A 542 33.15 4.25 -17.05
C ARG A 542 32.79 4.04 -18.52
N VAL A 543 31.54 3.71 -18.83
CA VAL A 543 31.04 3.66 -20.22
C VAL A 543 31.10 5.05 -20.87
N LEU A 544 30.70 6.11 -20.16
CA LEU A 544 30.86 7.48 -20.64
C LEU A 544 32.33 7.85 -20.84
N LEU A 545 33.23 7.42 -19.95
CA LEU A 545 34.68 7.66 -20.09
C LEU A 545 35.27 6.91 -21.30
N HIS A 546 34.83 5.68 -21.55
CA HIS A 546 35.17 4.92 -22.76
C HIS A 546 34.77 5.69 -24.01
N HIS A 547 33.53 6.17 -24.07
CA HIS A 547 33.03 6.96 -25.20
C HIS A 547 33.85 8.25 -25.39
N VAL A 548 34.15 8.99 -24.32
CA VAL A 548 35.00 10.20 -24.39
C VAL A 548 36.39 9.87 -24.93
N LYS A 549 37.00 8.75 -24.51
CA LYS A 549 38.32 8.33 -24.99
C LYS A 549 38.31 7.91 -26.45
N PHE A 550 37.25 7.24 -26.90
CA PHE A 550 37.06 6.90 -28.30
C PHE A 550 36.94 8.16 -29.18
N LEU A 551 36.08 9.11 -28.79
CA LEU A 551 35.93 10.39 -29.50
C LEU A 551 37.22 11.24 -29.50
N GLN A 552 38.07 11.10 -28.48
CA GLN A 552 39.40 11.73 -28.50
C GLN A 552 40.27 11.15 -29.61
N GLY A 553 40.26 9.82 -29.79
CA GLY A 553 40.91 9.14 -30.92
C GLY A 553 40.42 9.69 -32.26
N ASP A 554 39.09 9.78 -32.44
CA ASP A 554 38.49 10.32 -33.67
C ASP A 554 38.89 11.78 -33.92
N ALA A 555 38.94 12.58 -32.86
CA ALA A 555 39.36 13.97 -32.93
C ALA A 555 40.84 14.10 -33.32
N TYR A 556 41.73 13.26 -32.77
CA TYR A 556 43.16 13.24 -33.12
C TYR A 556 43.41 12.76 -34.55
N ASN A 557 42.75 11.69 -34.98
CA ASN A 557 42.78 11.20 -36.36
C ASN A 557 42.35 12.31 -37.35
N SER A 558 41.27 13.03 -37.00
CA SER A 558 40.75 14.15 -37.78
C SER A 558 41.67 15.39 -37.82
N LEU A 559 42.67 15.50 -36.92
CA LEU A 559 43.65 16.60 -36.89
C LEU A 559 44.91 16.30 -37.74
N GLY A 560 45.11 15.06 -38.20
CA GLY A 560 46.13 14.65 -39.17
C GLY A 560 47.48 14.22 -38.57
N ALA A 561 48.48 14.01 -39.43
CA ALA A 561 49.73 13.26 -39.19
C ALA A 561 50.66 13.76 -38.04
N GLY A 562 50.34 14.86 -37.35
CA GLY A 562 51.11 15.36 -36.22
C GLY A 562 50.66 14.85 -34.84
N LYS A 563 49.63 13.99 -34.78
CA LYS A 563 48.98 13.53 -33.54
C LYS A 563 48.75 12.01 -33.45
N GLN A 564 49.50 11.22 -34.23
CA GLN A 564 49.35 9.76 -34.28
C GLN A 564 49.65 9.06 -32.94
N VAL A 565 50.60 9.58 -32.17
CA VAL A 565 50.94 9.02 -30.85
C VAL A 565 49.76 9.21 -29.89
N GLU A 566 49.18 10.40 -29.85
CA GLU A 566 48.03 10.70 -29.00
C GLU A 566 46.75 9.97 -29.45
N GLU A 567 46.62 9.66 -30.75
CA GLU A 567 45.56 8.81 -31.29
C GLU A 567 45.68 7.36 -30.80
N GLU A 568 46.84 6.74 -30.97
CA GLU A 568 47.11 5.37 -30.51
C GLU A 568 46.94 5.25 -28.98
N GLU A 569 47.40 6.26 -28.21
CA GLU A 569 47.19 6.32 -26.76
C GLU A 569 45.70 6.44 -26.40
N ALA A 570 44.92 7.23 -27.14
CA ALA A 570 43.49 7.42 -26.87
C ALA A 570 42.68 6.15 -27.16
N TYR A 571 42.89 5.51 -28.32
CA TYR A 571 42.24 4.23 -28.64
C TYR A 571 42.72 3.09 -27.75
N GLY A 572 44.01 3.05 -27.40
CA GLY A 572 44.54 2.07 -26.44
C GLY A 572 43.94 2.24 -25.04
N ALA A 573 43.74 3.48 -24.59
CA ALA A 573 43.05 3.76 -23.34
C ALA A 573 41.56 3.40 -23.39
N ALA A 574 40.88 3.63 -24.52
CA ALA A 574 39.50 3.19 -24.72
C ALA A 574 39.40 1.65 -24.66
N ASP A 575 40.28 0.93 -25.36
CA ASP A 575 40.31 -0.54 -25.33
C ASP A 575 40.60 -1.08 -23.92
N GLY A 576 41.52 -0.44 -23.19
CA GLY A 576 41.79 -0.76 -21.78
C GLY A 576 40.55 -0.64 -20.89
N ILE A 577 39.76 0.42 -21.05
CA ILE A 577 38.50 0.62 -20.31
C ILE A 577 37.45 -0.41 -20.74
N ARG A 578 37.35 -0.72 -22.03
CA ARG A 578 36.43 -1.75 -22.57
C ARG A 578 36.72 -3.12 -21.97
N ARG A 579 38.00 -3.54 -21.92
CA ARG A 579 38.43 -4.79 -21.26
C ARG A 579 38.06 -4.78 -19.77
N GLN A 580 38.31 -3.68 -19.06
CA GLN A 580 37.91 -3.55 -17.65
C GLN A 580 36.39 -3.65 -17.41
N LEU A 581 35.57 -3.19 -18.35
CA LEU A 581 34.12 -3.29 -18.27
C LEU A 581 33.61 -4.72 -18.54
N LEU A 582 34.30 -5.47 -19.39
CA LEU A 582 33.90 -6.81 -19.82
C LEU A 582 34.47 -7.94 -18.96
N ILE A 583 35.58 -7.69 -18.23
CA ILE A 583 36.34 -8.72 -17.50
C ILE A 583 35.48 -9.61 -16.60
N VAL A 584 34.50 -9.02 -15.90
CA VAL A 584 33.60 -9.73 -14.98
C VAL A 584 32.73 -10.73 -15.74
N HIS A 585 32.12 -10.28 -16.84
CA HIS A 585 31.24 -11.11 -17.66
C HIS A 585 32.01 -12.14 -18.48
N GLU A 586 33.22 -11.78 -18.94
CA GLU A 586 34.14 -12.69 -19.63
C GLU A 586 34.57 -13.84 -18.71
N GLN A 587 34.99 -13.53 -17.48
CA GLN A 587 35.37 -14.54 -16.48
C GLN A 587 34.18 -15.40 -16.04
N ALA A 588 32.98 -14.84 -15.91
CA ALA A 588 31.77 -15.60 -15.58
C ALA A 588 31.40 -16.59 -16.70
N ALA A 589 31.42 -16.13 -17.95
CA ALA A 589 31.17 -16.96 -19.12
C ALA A 589 32.26 -18.04 -19.29
N GLN A 590 33.54 -17.69 -19.12
CA GLN A 590 34.65 -18.63 -19.18
C GLN A 590 34.53 -19.74 -18.12
N ARG A 591 34.27 -19.39 -16.86
CA ARG A 591 34.03 -20.37 -15.79
C ARG A 591 32.85 -21.28 -16.10
N ALA A 592 31.75 -20.75 -16.64
CA ALA A 592 30.59 -21.56 -17.00
C ALA A 592 30.89 -22.54 -18.16
N MET A 593 31.71 -22.13 -19.14
CA MET A 593 32.15 -23.00 -20.23
C MET A 593 33.12 -24.10 -19.76
N GLU A 594 34.06 -23.76 -18.86
CA GLU A 594 34.97 -24.72 -18.23
C GLU A 594 34.19 -25.77 -17.43
N GLN A 595 33.26 -25.34 -16.57
CA GLN A 595 32.36 -26.23 -15.81
C GLN A 595 31.52 -27.13 -16.72
N LEU A 596 31.03 -26.60 -17.84
CA LEU A 596 30.28 -27.40 -18.82
C LEU A 596 31.17 -28.44 -19.49
N THR A 597 32.41 -28.10 -19.81
CA THR A 597 33.39 -28.98 -20.45
C THR A 597 33.80 -30.12 -19.51
N GLU A 598 34.14 -29.79 -18.26
CA GLU A 598 34.45 -30.77 -17.22
C GLU A 598 33.26 -31.71 -16.98
N HIS A 599 32.04 -31.16 -16.89
CA HIS A 599 30.85 -31.97 -16.73
C HIS A 599 30.59 -32.86 -17.94
N ALA A 600 30.75 -32.35 -19.16
CA ALA A 600 30.56 -33.12 -20.38
C ALA A 600 31.50 -34.33 -20.43
N GLN A 601 32.76 -34.16 -20.00
CA GLN A 601 33.76 -35.23 -19.91
C GLN A 601 33.50 -36.21 -18.75
N ALA A 602 33.04 -35.72 -17.60
CA ALA A 602 32.75 -36.55 -16.43
C ALA A 602 31.38 -37.27 -16.49
N SER A 603 30.45 -36.78 -17.32
CA SER A 603 29.08 -37.29 -17.38
C SER A 603 29.02 -38.70 -17.95
N LYS A 604 28.27 -39.60 -17.29
CA LYS A 604 27.98 -40.96 -17.79
C LYS A 604 26.92 -40.99 -18.91
N ILE A 605 26.70 -39.85 -19.58
CA ILE A 605 25.66 -39.68 -20.60
C ILE A 605 26.28 -40.04 -21.95
N SER A 606 26.15 -41.30 -22.35
CA SER A 606 26.60 -41.82 -23.65
C SER A 606 25.42 -42.50 -24.36
N LEU A 607 25.55 -42.71 -25.66
CA LEU A 607 24.56 -43.47 -26.42
C LEU A 607 24.34 -44.86 -25.80
N GLU A 608 25.40 -45.48 -25.31
CA GLU A 608 25.37 -46.80 -24.66
C GLU A 608 24.61 -46.79 -23.32
N SER A 609 24.62 -45.68 -22.57
CA SER A 609 23.89 -45.57 -21.29
C SER A 609 22.42 -45.20 -21.47
N LEU A 610 22.06 -44.58 -22.60
CA LEU A 610 20.68 -44.21 -22.94
C LEU A 610 19.94 -45.26 -23.79
N GLN A 611 20.65 -46.18 -24.43
CA GLN A 611 20.07 -47.28 -25.19
C GLN A 611 19.63 -48.44 -24.30
N LEU A 612 18.47 -48.99 -24.61
CA LEU A 612 17.89 -50.17 -23.98
C LEU A 612 18.15 -51.40 -24.87
N LYS A 613 18.43 -52.54 -24.25
CA LYS A 613 18.61 -53.82 -24.96
C LYS A 613 17.25 -54.29 -25.52
N SER A 614 17.19 -54.61 -26.81
CA SER A 614 16.04 -55.22 -27.51
C SER A 614 16.46 -56.56 -28.14
N PRO A 615 15.67 -57.64 -28.05
CA PRO A 615 14.43 -57.76 -27.28
C PRO A 615 14.72 -57.85 -25.78
N LEU A 616 13.89 -57.21 -24.95
CA LEU A 616 14.03 -57.24 -23.48
C LEU A 616 13.46 -58.54 -22.88
N PHE A 617 12.55 -59.20 -23.62
CA PHE A 617 11.82 -60.38 -23.17
C PHE A 617 12.19 -61.61 -24.01
N ASP A 618 12.61 -62.69 -23.36
CA ASP A 618 12.85 -63.99 -24.01
C ASP A 618 11.50 -64.72 -24.17
N PRO A 619 10.97 -64.94 -25.38
CA PRO A 619 9.63 -65.51 -25.55
C PRO A 619 9.64 -67.00 -25.18
N ASP A 620 9.11 -67.36 -24.00
CA ASP A 620 8.81 -68.77 -23.70
C ASP A 620 7.74 -69.27 -24.71
N PRO A 621 8.06 -70.29 -25.55
CA PRO A 621 7.18 -70.73 -26.65
C PRO A 621 5.77 -71.15 -26.20
N LYS A 622 5.60 -71.45 -24.91
CA LYS A 622 4.31 -71.87 -24.32
C LYS A 622 3.38 -70.70 -23.96
N HIS A 623 3.89 -69.48 -23.86
CA HIS A 623 3.15 -68.32 -23.33
C HIS A 623 3.18 -67.07 -24.23
N ALA A 624 3.86 -67.12 -25.38
CA ALA A 624 4.05 -66.00 -26.31
C ALA A 624 2.76 -65.38 -26.87
N LYS A 625 1.63 -66.13 -26.95
CA LYS A 625 0.37 -65.64 -27.53
C LYS A 625 -0.56 -64.91 -26.54
N SER A 626 -0.24 -64.88 -25.25
CA SER A 626 -1.16 -64.35 -24.22
C SER A 626 -0.84 -62.93 -23.73
N PHE A 627 0.28 -62.33 -24.15
CA PHE A 627 0.73 -61.02 -23.66
C PHE A 627 1.26 -60.14 -24.80
N PRO A 628 1.00 -58.82 -24.77
CA PRO A 628 1.51 -57.88 -25.78
C PRO A 628 3.00 -57.56 -25.51
N LEU A 629 3.88 -58.56 -25.61
CA LEU A 629 5.33 -58.40 -25.41
C LEU A 629 5.99 -57.75 -26.62
N GLU A 630 5.55 -58.12 -27.83
CA GLU A 630 5.99 -57.52 -29.10
C GLU A 630 5.73 -56.00 -29.13
N GLU A 631 4.60 -55.55 -28.57
CA GLU A 631 4.25 -54.12 -28.51
C GLU A 631 5.21 -53.31 -27.61
N ALA A 632 5.76 -53.92 -26.56
CA ALA A 632 6.69 -53.24 -25.65
C ALA A 632 8.12 -53.20 -26.20
N ASP A 633 8.59 -54.28 -26.82
CA ASP A 633 9.90 -54.34 -27.47
C ASP A 633 9.97 -53.41 -28.70
N ASP A 634 8.92 -53.41 -29.54
CA ASP A 634 8.79 -52.49 -30.67
C ASP A 634 8.79 -51.02 -30.20
N PHE A 635 8.15 -50.71 -29.07
CA PHE A 635 8.14 -49.36 -28.51
C PHE A 635 9.53 -48.92 -28.04
N ILE A 636 10.28 -49.82 -27.39
CA ILE A 636 11.65 -49.55 -26.92
C ILE A 636 12.57 -49.27 -28.11
N GLU A 637 12.49 -50.08 -29.17
CA GLU A 637 13.38 -49.98 -30.31
C GLU A 637 13.02 -48.81 -31.24
N VAL A 638 11.73 -48.65 -31.57
CA VAL A 638 11.27 -47.67 -32.56
C VAL A 638 11.14 -46.27 -31.96
N VAL A 639 10.84 -46.14 -30.66
CA VAL A 639 10.61 -44.84 -30.01
C VAL A 639 11.76 -44.46 -29.09
N LEU A 640 12.03 -45.23 -28.02
CA LEU A 640 12.97 -44.81 -26.98
C LEU A 640 14.43 -44.80 -27.44
N ASN A 641 14.89 -45.83 -28.16
CA ASN A 641 16.27 -45.92 -28.65
C ASN A 641 16.57 -44.90 -29.76
N LYS A 642 15.60 -44.63 -30.65
CA LYS A 642 15.73 -43.57 -31.65
C LYS A 642 15.76 -42.18 -31.02
N GLN A 643 14.92 -41.93 -30.01
CA GLN A 643 15.00 -40.69 -29.22
C GLN A 643 16.36 -40.54 -28.51
N SER A 644 16.92 -41.62 -27.96
CA SER A 644 18.23 -41.61 -27.31
C SER A 644 19.38 -41.24 -28.26
N ALA A 645 19.33 -41.69 -29.52
CA ALA A 645 20.30 -41.35 -30.55
C ALA A 645 20.28 -39.84 -30.88
N VAL A 646 19.09 -39.31 -31.17
CA VAL A 646 18.90 -37.89 -31.51
C VAL A 646 19.26 -36.97 -30.32
N LEU A 647 18.91 -37.36 -29.09
CA LEU A 647 19.29 -36.61 -27.89
C LEU A 647 20.81 -36.51 -27.73
N THR A 648 21.53 -37.59 -27.99
CA THR A 648 23.00 -37.63 -27.85
C THR A 648 23.68 -36.78 -28.93
N GLU A 649 23.19 -36.84 -30.17
CA GLU A 649 23.67 -36.04 -31.29
C GLU A 649 23.46 -34.55 -31.03
N TRP A 650 22.23 -34.13 -30.71
CA TRP A 650 21.92 -32.72 -30.47
C TRP A 650 22.66 -32.18 -29.24
N ARG A 651 22.81 -32.99 -28.18
CA ARG A 651 23.62 -32.62 -27.01
C ARG A 651 25.08 -32.34 -27.40
N GLY A 652 25.69 -33.21 -28.20
CA GLY A 652 27.07 -33.04 -28.65
C GLY A 652 27.27 -31.77 -29.48
N GLN A 653 26.34 -31.48 -30.38
CA GLN A 653 26.35 -30.27 -31.20
C GLN A 653 26.18 -29.00 -30.35
N ILE A 654 25.28 -29.00 -29.37
CA ILE A 654 25.07 -27.85 -28.47
C ILE A 654 26.33 -27.57 -27.64
N ILE A 655 26.96 -28.59 -27.06
CA ILE A 655 28.17 -28.41 -26.25
C ILE A 655 29.34 -27.91 -27.11
N ALA A 656 29.49 -28.42 -28.33
CA ALA A 656 30.54 -27.97 -29.26
C ALA A 656 30.41 -26.48 -29.59
N LEU A 657 29.19 -25.99 -29.84
CA LEU A 657 28.93 -24.56 -30.11
C LEU A 657 29.16 -23.68 -28.88
N LEU A 658 28.79 -24.14 -27.68
CA LEU A 658 28.92 -23.34 -26.45
C LEU A 658 30.35 -23.21 -25.94
N VAL A 659 31.23 -24.16 -26.28
CA VAL A 659 32.64 -24.20 -25.82
C VAL A 659 33.60 -23.52 -26.80
N GLU A 660 33.12 -23.09 -27.97
CA GLU A 660 33.90 -22.28 -28.91
C GLU A 660 34.44 -21.00 -28.24
N LYS A 661 35.68 -20.59 -28.51
CA LYS A 661 36.26 -19.40 -27.86
C LYS A 661 35.42 -18.14 -28.14
N MET A 662 35.25 -17.29 -27.13
CA MET A 662 34.48 -16.02 -27.26
C MET A 662 35.31 -14.90 -27.91
N THR A 663 36.64 -14.96 -27.79
CA THR A 663 37.61 -13.99 -28.31
C THR A 663 38.82 -14.74 -28.90
N PRO A 664 39.29 -14.40 -30.10
CA PRO A 664 40.56 -14.92 -30.61
C PRO A 664 41.75 -14.25 -29.92
N GLY A 665 42.91 -14.91 -29.99
CA GLY A 665 44.17 -14.32 -29.52
C GLY A 665 44.62 -13.17 -30.42
N ASP A 666 45.49 -12.29 -29.90
CA ASP A 666 45.89 -11.00 -30.48
C ASP A 666 46.46 -11.04 -31.92
N ASP A 667 46.69 -12.20 -32.54
CA ASP A 667 47.46 -12.33 -33.79
C ASP A 667 46.63 -12.43 -35.10
N GLU A 668 45.32 -12.68 -35.06
CA GLU A 668 44.49 -12.78 -36.27
C GLU A 668 43.06 -12.31 -35.96
N ALA A 669 42.79 -11.00 -36.07
CA ALA A 669 41.44 -10.43 -35.99
C ALA A 669 40.97 -10.00 -37.38
N ASP A 670 40.16 -10.82 -38.04
CA ASP A 670 39.67 -10.61 -39.41
C ASP A 670 38.44 -9.68 -39.51
N GLY A 671 37.94 -9.20 -38.37
CA GLY A 671 36.79 -8.29 -38.27
C GLY A 671 35.42 -8.95 -38.52
N GLN A 672 35.38 -10.24 -38.90
CA GLN A 672 34.16 -11.02 -39.11
C GLN A 672 33.89 -12.05 -37.99
N GLU A 673 34.83 -12.23 -37.07
CA GLU A 673 34.75 -13.17 -35.95
C GLU A 673 33.58 -12.94 -35.00
N TYR A 674 33.22 -11.68 -34.72
CA TYR A 674 32.08 -11.35 -33.87
C TYR A 674 30.77 -11.86 -34.47
N GLN A 675 30.62 -11.73 -35.79
CA GLN A 675 29.46 -12.24 -36.50
C GLN A 675 29.39 -13.77 -36.44
N ARG A 676 30.53 -14.47 -36.62
CA ARG A 676 30.59 -15.93 -36.48
C ARG A 676 30.17 -16.40 -35.09
N ALA A 677 30.62 -15.70 -34.04
CA ALA A 677 30.26 -16.02 -32.67
C ALA A 677 28.75 -15.81 -32.40
N LEU A 678 28.13 -14.80 -33.02
CA LEU A 678 26.68 -14.59 -32.97
C LEU A 678 25.92 -15.67 -33.74
N ASP A 679 26.39 -16.06 -34.93
CA ASP A 679 25.75 -17.11 -35.73
C ASP A 679 25.79 -18.46 -34.99
N SER A 680 26.93 -18.83 -34.38
CA SER A 680 27.06 -20.00 -33.49
C SER A 680 26.08 -19.94 -32.30
N GLN A 681 25.81 -18.75 -31.77
CA GLN A 681 24.88 -18.54 -30.64
C GLN A 681 23.42 -18.77 -31.06
N VAL A 682 23.03 -18.24 -32.22
CA VAL A 682 21.68 -18.40 -32.81
C VAL A 682 21.41 -19.88 -33.10
N GLU A 683 22.41 -20.58 -33.65
CA GLU A 683 22.34 -22.01 -33.94
C GLU A 683 22.20 -22.86 -32.66
N ALA A 684 22.95 -22.51 -31.60
CA ALA A 684 22.85 -23.17 -30.29
C ALA A 684 21.45 -22.99 -29.67
N GLU A 685 20.84 -21.81 -29.80
CA GLU A 685 19.49 -21.55 -29.30
C GLU A 685 18.44 -22.46 -29.97
N ALA A 686 18.46 -22.54 -31.31
CA ALA A 686 17.52 -23.37 -32.07
C ALA A 686 17.60 -24.84 -31.65
N ARG A 687 18.82 -25.38 -31.50
CA ARG A 687 19.05 -26.74 -31.02
C ARG A 687 18.61 -26.95 -29.57
N MET A 688 18.86 -26.00 -28.67
CA MET A 688 18.42 -26.07 -27.26
C MET A 688 16.89 -26.08 -27.12
N GLN A 689 16.17 -25.31 -27.97
CA GLN A 689 14.71 -25.31 -28.00
C GLN A 689 14.18 -26.68 -28.45
N ALA A 690 14.71 -27.23 -29.55
CA ALA A 690 14.34 -28.56 -30.03
C ALA A 690 14.67 -29.67 -29.00
N TYR A 691 15.86 -29.62 -28.39
CA TYR A 691 16.31 -30.56 -27.36
C TYR A 691 15.42 -30.55 -26.11
N THR A 692 15.00 -29.37 -25.63
CA THR A 692 14.06 -29.25 -24.51
C THR A 692 12.72 -29.94 -24.83
N ALA A 693 12.20 -29.74 -26.06
CA ALA A 693 10.95 -30.36 -26.49
C ALA A 693 11.07 -31.88 -26.61
N LEU A 694 12.19 -32.39 -27.13
CA LEU A 694 12.44 -33.83 -27.26
C LEU A 694 12.54 -34.53 -25.89
N LEU A 695 13.12 -33.89 -24.87
CA LEU A 695 13.12 -34.41 -23.49
C LEU A 695 11.71 -34.48 -22.90
N ALA A 696 10.86 -33.49 -23.18
CA ALA A 696 9.46 -33.52 -22.76
C ALA A 696 8.68 -34.65 -23.45
N ASP A 697 8.87 -34.82 -24.78
CA ASP A 697 8.28 -35.91 -25.55
C ASP A 697 8.72 -37.29 -25.00
N ARG A 698 10.01 -37.45 -24.64
CA ARG A 698 10.54 -38.66 -24.01
C ARG A 698 9.90 -38.96 -22.65
N LYS A 699 9.64 -37.94 -21.83
CA LYS A 699 8.96 -38.09 -20.53
C LYS A 699 7.50 -38.50 -20.69
N GLU A 700 6.81 -37.94 -21.70
CA GLU A 700 5.44 -38.32 -22.06
C GLU A 700 5.37 -39.79 -22.52
N CYS A 701 6.33 -40.22 -23.36
CA CYS A 701 6.48 -41.63 -23.77
C CYS A 701 6.57 -42.60 -22.59
N LEU A 702 7.24 -42.21 -21.50
CA LEU A 702 7.45 -43.07 -20.35
C LEU A 702 6.24 -43.16 -19.43
N ILE A 703 5.66 -42.03 -19.00
CA ILE A 703 4.77 -41.99 -17.82
C ILE A 703 3.28 -41.85 -18.17
N ASN A 704 2.92 -41.49 -19.42
CA ASN A 704 1.56 -41.07 -19.79
C ASN A 704 1.01 -39.92 -18.93
N GLU A 705 1.86 -39.26 -18.16
CA GLU A 705 1.55 -37.93 -17.69
C GLU A 705 1.58 -37.07 -18.95
N ARG A 706 0.40 -36.72 -19.46
CA ARG A 706 0.26 -35.44 -20.16
C ARG A 706 0.81 -34.43 -19.18
N THR A 707 2.09 -34.11 -19.30
CA THR A 707 2.68 -33.06 -18.52
C THR A 707 1.75 -31.88 -18.72
N LEU A 708 1.38 -31.21 -17.64
CA LEU A 708 0.56 -30.00 -17.72
C LEU A 708 1.16 -28.97 -18.71
N LEU A 709 2.41 -29.18 -19.17
CA LEU A 709 3.07 -28.63 -20.35
C LEU A 709 2.31 -28.81 -21.68
N ALA A 710 1.80 -29.98 -22.08
CA ALA A 710 1.10 -30.10 -23.38
C ALA A 710 -0.26 -29.34 -23.41
N ALA A 711 -0.90 -29.21 -22.24
CA ALA A 711 -2.06 -28.33 -22.06
C ALA A 711 -1.67 -26.85 -21.83
N HIS A 712 -0.41 -26.59 -21.47
CA HIS A 712 0.21 -25.27 -21.41
C HIS A 712 0.60 -24.78 -22.81
N ASP A 713 1.12 -25.63 -23.70
CA ASP A 713 1.49 -25.32 -25.08
C ASP A 713 0.29 -24.82 -25.91
N ALA A 714 -0.89 -25.43 -25.69
CA ALA A 714 -2.14 -24.97 -26.30
C ALA A 714 -2.65 -23.63 -25.72
N ARG A 715 -2.25 -23.29 -24.48
CA ARG A 715 -2.47 -21.96 -23.86
C ARG A 715 -1.34 -20.96 -24.19
N GLU A 716 -0.14 -21.42 -24.50
CA GLU A 716 1.03 -20.64 -24.89
C GLU A 716 0.93 -20.08 -26.31
N LYS A 717 -0.04 -20.52 -27.13
CA LYS A 717 -0.40 -19.76 -28.32
C LYS A 717 -0.87 -18.33 -27.99
N HIS A 718 -1.27 -18.07 -26.74
CA HIS A 718 -1.53 -16.74 -26.17
C HIS A 718 -0.46 -16.24 -25.19
N LEU A 719 0.54 -17.05 -24.88
CA LEU A 719 1.69 -16.65 -24.06
C LEU A 719 2.95 -17.18 -24.75
N ARG A 720 3.34 -16.52 -25.85
CA ARG A 720 4.69 -16.72 -26.37
C ARG A 720 5.68 -16.41 -25.24
N ASN A 721 6.74 -17.21 -25.24
CA ASN A 721 7.98 -17.06 -24.51
C ASN A 721 8.05 -17.82 -23.17
N THR A 722 8.77 -18.95 -23.17
CA THR A 722 9.34 -19.51 -21.93
C THR A 722 10.15 -18.40 -21.27
N ARG A 723 9.89 -18.04 -20.01
CA ARG A 723 10.39 -16.80 -19.40
C ARG A 723 11.92 -16.60 -19.44
N ALA A 724 12.69 -17.66 -19.64
CA ALA A 724 14.15 -17.65 -19.82
C ALA A 724 14.55 -17.39 -21.29
N ALA A 725 13.92 -18.06 -22.28
CA ALA A 725 14.13 -17.75 -23.70
C ALA A 725 13.48 -16.42 -24.08
N ALA A 726 12.34 -16.07 -23.47
CA ALA A 726 11.75 -14.74 -23.46
C ALA A 726 12.77 -13.71 -23.02
N LYS A 727 13.49 -13.97 -21.93
CA LYS A 727 14.45 -13.02 -21.37
C LYS A 727 15.73 -12.98 -22.17
N ALA A 728 16.15 -14.08 -22.79
CA ALA A 728 17.30 -14.11 -23.67
C ALA A 728 16.96 -13.41 -25.00
N ALA A 729 15.85 -13.76 -25.65
CA ALA A 729 15.35 -13.12 -26.87
C ALA A 729 14.96 -11.65 -26.64
N GLN A 730 14.32 -11.33 -25.50
CA GLN A 730 14.02 -9.94 -25.11
C GLN A 730 15.26 -9.21 -24.60
N ALA A 731 16.32 -9.89 -24.14
CA ALA A 731 17.61 -9.26 -23.94
C ALA A 731 18.24 -8.94 -25.30
N LEU A 732 18.28 -9.90 -26.24
CA LEU A 732 18.75 -9.68 -27.60
C LEU A 732 17.98 -8.53 -28.31
N ASP A 733 16.64 -8.49 -28.18
CA ASP A 733 15.78 -7.40 -28.67
C ASP A 733 15.97 -6.08 -27.88
N ASN A 734 16.08 -6.12 -26.55
CA ASN A 734 16.26 -4.90 -25.72
C ASN A 734 17.66 -4.29 -25.87
N PHE A 735 18.66 -5.09 -26.23
CA PHE A 735 20.03 -4.65 -26.47
C PHE A 735 20.29 -4.35 -27.96
N GLY A 736 19.25 -4.34 -28.80
CA GLY A 736 19.37 -3.92 -30.20
C GLY A 736 20.30 -4.79 -31.04
N ILE A 737 20.50 -6.06 -30.66
CA ILE A 737 21.34 -6.98 -31.43
C ILE A 737 20.63 -7.26 -32.75
N GLU A 738 21.01 -6.53 -33.80
CA GLU A 738 20.55 -6.76 -35.17
C GLU A 738 21.11 -8.10 -35.68
N ILE A 739 20.46 -9.18 -35.27
CA ILE A 739 20.59 -10.46 -35.96
C ILE A 739 20.08 -10.20 -37.39
N THR A 740 20.94 -10.42 -38.38
CA THR A 740 20.62 -10.23 -39.80
C THR A 740 19.33 -10.99 -40.13
N GLU A 741 18.51 -10.44 -41.05
CA GLU A 741 17.29 -11.13 -41.50
C GLU A 741 17.62 -12.54 -42.00
N ASP A 742 18.79 -12.70 -42.62
CA ASP A 742 19.32 -13.98 -43.07
C ASP A 742 19.52 -14.97 -41.89
N ALA A 743 20.19 -14.57 -40.81
CA ALA A 743 20.41 -15.44 -39.65
C ALA A 743 19.10 -15.80 -38.90
N LYS A 744 18.12 -14.89 -38.84
CA LYS A 744 16.78 -15.20 -38.31
C LYS A 744 16.05 -16.24 -39.17
N THR A 745 16.15 -16.09 -40.49
CA THR A 745 15.55 -17.02 -41.45
C THR A 745 16.23 -18.40 -41.35
N GLU A 746 17.55 -18.44 -41.18
CA GLU A 746 18.31 -19.66 -40.91
C GLU A 746 17.92 -20.32 -39.59
N GLN A 747 17.71 -19.54 -38.52
CA GLN A 747 17.24 -20.06 -37.23
C GLN A 747 15.86 -20.72 -37.35
N GLU A 748 14.91 -20.06 -38.01
CA GLU A 748 13.55 -20.57 -38.19
C GLU A 748 13.53 -21.83 -39.06
N THR A 749 14.33 -21.87 -40.13
CA THR A 749 14.43 -23.03 -41.02
C THR A 749 15.09 -24.22 -40.32
N LEU A 750 16.17 -24.00 -39.57
CA LEU A 750 16.82 -25.03 -38.76
C LEU A 750 15.86 -25.59 -37.70
N LEU A 751 15.20 -24.72 -36.94
CA LEU A 751 14.24 -25.12 -35.91
C LEU A 751 13.06 -25.89 -36.52
N LEU A 752 12.59 -25.51 -37.70
CA LEU A 752 11.53 -26.21 -38.42
C LEU A 752 11.98 -27.61 -38.86
N GLY A 753 13.20 -27.75 -39.36
CA GLY A 753 13.83 -29.04 -39.67
C GLY A 753 13.93 -29.96 -38.45
N LEU A 754 14.49 -29.45 -37.35
CA LEU A 754 14.62 -30.20 -36.08
C LEU A 754 13.25 -30.61 -35.51
N ASN A 755 12.25 -29.74 -35.62
CA ASN A 755 10.88 -30.07 -35.18
C ASN A 755 10.19 -31.10 -36.08
N MET A 756 10.51 -31.16 -37.37
CA MET A 756 10.03 -32.23 -38.26
C MET A 756 10.63 -33.58 -37.87
N GLU A 757 11.94 -33.62 -37.62
CA GLU A 757 12.64 -34.81 -37.12
C GLU A 757 12.04 -35.29 -35.78
N ARG A 758 11.82 -34.36 -34.85
CA ARG A 758 11.13 -34.62 -33.56
C ARG A 758 9.72 -35.19 -33.77
N LYS A 759 8.90 -34.56 -34.63
CA LYS A 759 7.52 -34.98 -34.89
C LYS A 759 7.45 -36.36 -35.54
N ALA A 760 8.43 -36.73 -36.37
CA ALA A 760 8.53 -38.07 -36.94
C ALA A 760 8.69 -39.14 -35.85
N LEU A 761 9.46 -38.86 -34.79
CA LEU A 761 9.62 -39.75 -33.63
C LEU A 761 8.34 -39.85 -32.79
N VAL A 762 7.62 -38.75 -32.60
CA VAL A 762 6.35 -38.73 -31.82
C VAL A 762 5.21 -39.44 -32.57
N GLN A 763 5.15 -39.32 -33.90
CA GLN A 763 4.14 -40.02 -34.71
C GLN A 763 4.28 -41.55 -34.60
N ALA A 764 5.50 -42.06 -34.36
CA ALA A 764 5.74 -43.48 -34.12
C ALA A 764 5.17 -43.98 -32.77
N MET A 765 4.77 -43.09 -31.85
CA MET A 765 4.29 -43.43 -30.49
C MET A 765 2.85 -43.98 -30.47
N ASN A 766 2.08 -43.89 -31.57
CA ASN A 766 0.65 -44.29 -31.65
C ASN A 766 -0.25 -43.80 -30.49
N GLY A 767 0.18 -42.77 -29.73
CA GLY A 767 -0.55 -42.18 -28.60
C GLY A 767 -0.60 -43.02 -27.31
N ARG A 768 0.28 -44.03 -27.17
CA ARG A 768 0.29 -44.94 -26.01
C ARG A 768 1.65 -44.89 -25.32
N ALA A 769 1.68 -44.62 -24.01
CA ALA A 769 2.92 -44.55 -23.24
C ALA A 769 3.32 -45.91 -22.65
N LEU A 770 4.60 -46.11 -22.35
CA LEU A 770 5.15 -47.36 -21.80
C LEU A 770 4.49 -47.74 -20.45
N LYS A 771 4.27 -46.77 -19.56
CA LYS A 771 3.53 -46.99 -18.29
C LYS A 771 2.07 -47.40 -18.52
N SER A 772 1.44 -46.99 -19.63
CA SER A 772 0.09 -47.44 -19.97
C SER A 772 0.06 -48.90 -20.44
N ILE A 773 1.09 -49.34 -21.17
CA ILE A 773 1.33 -50.75 -21.54
C ILE A 773 1.55 -51.56 -20.26
N GLN A 774 2.38 -51.06 -19.32
CA GLN A 774 2.61 -51.68 -18.02
C GLN A 774 1.31 -51.84 -17.19
N VAL A 775 0.48 -50.80 -17.12
CA VAL A 775 -0.82 -50.86 -16.39
C VAL A 775 -1.78 -51.84 -17.05
N GLY A 776 -1.83 -51.86 -18.39
CA GLY A 776 -2.61 -52.82 -19.17
C GLY A 776 -2.19 -54.26 -18.89
N MET A 777 -0.87 -54.53 -18.92
CA MET A 777 -0.31 -55.83 -18.56
C MET A 777 -0.62 -56.21 -17.10
N ASN A 778 -0.46 -55.29 -16.15
CA ASN A 778 -0.74 -55.57 -14.74
C ASN A 778 -2.24 -55.86 -14.49
N SER A 779 -3.14 -55.17 -15.19
CA SER A 779 -4.58 -55.46 -15.14
C SER A 779 -4.90 -56.85 -15.72
N ALA A 780 -4.30 -57.20 -16.86
CA ALA A 780 -4.43 -58.51 -17.47
C ALA A 780 -3.93 -59.62 -16.53
N VAL A 781 -2.75 -59.45 -15.93
CA VAL A 781 -2.15 -60.38 -14.95
C VAL A 781 -3.04 -60.57 -13.72
N ASN A 782 -3.63 -59.50 -13.18
CA ASN A 782 -4.50 -59.56 -12.01
C ASN A 782 -5.79 -60.36 -12.28
N SER A 783 -6.29 -60.35 -13.51
CA SER A 783 -7.46 -61.12 -13.93
C SER A 783 -7.21 -62.62 -14.14
N MET A 784 -5.94 -63.06 -14.18
CA MET A 784 -5.59 -64.47 -14.40
C MET A 784 -5.70 -65.33 -13.13
N ARG A 785 -6.05 -66.61 -13.31
CA ARG A 785 -5.99 -67.64 -12.26
C ARG A 785 -4.54 -67.91 -11.87
N LYS A 786 -4.32 -68.35 -10.62
CA LYS A 786 -2.98 -68.59 -10.06
C LYS A 786 -2.35 -69.85 -10.67
N ASN A 787 -1.64 -69.67 -11.78
CA ASN A 787 -0.89 -70.68 -12.53
C ASN A 787 0.53 -70.15 -12.84
N SER A 788 1.45 -71.02 -13.30
CA SER A 788 2.83 -70.65 -13.68
C SER A 788 2.90 -69.49 -14.68
N ALA A 789 1.93 -69.38 -15.60
CA ALA A 789 1.83 -68.26 -16.55
C ALA A 789 1.61 -66.89 -15.88
N LYS A 790 0.94 -66.86 -14.71
CA LYS A 790 0.71 -65.63 -13.94
C LYS A 790 1.98 -65.16 -13.24
N GLU A 791 2.77 -66.10 -12.70
CA GLU A 791 4.04 -65.80 -12.03
C GLU A 791 5.07 -65.23 -13.02
N TYR A 792 5.20 -65.85 -14.20
CA TYR A 792 6.04 -65.34 -15.28
C TYR A 792 5.62 -63.94 -15.75
N ALA A 793 4.32 -63.70 -15.93
CA ALA A 793 3.83 -62.37 -16.32
C ALA A 793 3.98 -61.29 -15.22
N GLN A 794 3.98 -61.69 -13.93
CA GLN A 794 4.32 -60.79 -12.83
C GLN A 794 5.80 -60.38 -12.85
N GLU A 795 6.69 -61.31 -13.22
CA GLU A 795 8.12 -61.04 -13.40
C GLU A 795 8.38 -60.07 -14.56
N LEU A 796 7.72 -60.26 -15.70
CA LEU A 796 7.82 -59.34 -16.85
C LEU A 796 7.32 -57.92 -16.53
N VAL A 797 6.20 -57.80 -15.80
CA VAL A 797 5.69 -56.50 -15.32
C VAL A 797 6.64 -55.83 -14.32
N ALA A 798 7.37 -56.62 -13.53
CA ALA A 798 8.39 -56.11 -12.61
C ALA A 798 9.64 -55.59 -13.35
N GLN A 799 10.12 -56.34 -14.36
CA GLN A 799 11.22 -55.89 -15.21
C GLN A 799 10.89 -54.60 -15.97
N LEU A 800 9.67 -54.49 -16.52
CA LEU A 800 9.22 -53.27 -17.17
C LEU A 800 9.10 -52.08 -16.19
N ARG A 801 8.73 -52.34 -14.92
CA ARG A 801 8.69 -51.31 -13.87
C ARG A 801 10.09 -50.79 -13.54
N GLU A 802 11.06 -51.69 -13.41
CA GLU A 802 12.45 -51.35 -13.13
C GLU A 802 13.07 -50.54 -14.27
N LEU A 803 12.81 -50.95 -15.53
CA LEU A 803 13.22 -50.19 -16.71
C LEU A 803 12.66 -48.77 -16.70
N ILE A 804 11.35 -48.60 -16.46
CA ILE A 804 10.74 -47.25 -16.37
C ILE A 804 11.43 -46.42 -15.28
N SER A 805 11.71 -46.99 -14.12
CA SER A 805 12.41 -46.30 -13.01
C SER A 805 13.82 -45.86 -13.41
N THR A 806 14.62 -46.73 -14.02
CA THR A 806 15.99 -46.39 -14.47
C THR A 806 15.97 -45.29 -15.54
N GLN A 807 14.99 -45.31 -16.44
CA GLN A 807 14.84 -44.27 -17.47
C GLN A 807 14.32 -42.95 -16.91
N GLU A 808 13.51 -42.96 -15.85
CA GLU A 808 13.13 -41.75 -15.10
C GLU A 808 14.37 -41.09 -14.45
N GLU A 809 15.26 -41.88 -13.84
CA GLU A 809 16.53 -41.39 -13.28
C GLU A 809 17.44 -40.79 -14.36
N MET A 810 17.58 -41.45 -15.51
CA MET A 810 18.37 -40.93 -16.63
C MET A 810 17.79 -39.63 -17.19
N ASN A 811 16.46 -39.52 -17.29
CA ASN A 811 15.83 -38.26 -17.68
C ASN A 811 16.08 -37.13 -16.68
N ALA A 812 16.11 -37.42 -15.37
CA ALA A 812 16.47 -36.42 -14.36
C ALA A 812 17.93 -35.93 -14.51
N ILE A 813 18.85 -36.84 -14.87
CA ILE A 813 20.25 -36.48 -15.17
C ILE A 813 20.33 -35.59 -16.42
N LEU A 814 19.55 -35.90 -17.48
CA LEU A 814 19.47 -35.07 -18.69
C LEU A 814 18.85 -33.69 -18.43
N GLU A 815 17.83 -33.60 -17.57
CA GLU A 815 17.23 -32.32 -17.13
C GLU A 815 18.26 -31.46 -16.36
N ALA A 816 19.09 -32.07 -15.50
CA ALA A 816 20.15 -31.38 -14.78
C ALA A 816 21.30 -30.92 -15.69
N ASP A 817 21.69 -31.73 -16.68
CA ASP A 817 22.69 -31.38 -17.69
C ASP A 817 22.22 -30.20 -18.56
N LEU A 818 20.95 -30.22 -18.99
CA LEU A 818 20.31 -29.11 -19.70
C LEU A 818 20.31 -27.81 -18.88
N ALA A 819 20.17 -27.87 -17.55
CA ALA A 819 20.27 -26.68 -16.69
C ALA A 819 21.68 -26.06 -16.74
N ARG A 820 22.74 -26.86 -16.81
CA ARG A 820 24.12 -26.38 -16.96
C ARG A 820 24.40 -25.80 -18.34
N ILE A 821 23.90 -26.45 -19.40
CA ILE A 821 23.93 -25.93 -20.77
C ILE A 821 23.26 -24.54 -20.82
N ARG A 822 22.09 -24.39 -20.19
CA ARG A 822 21.40 -23.08 -20.07
C ARG A 822 22.22 -22.04 -19.32
N LYS A 823 22.94 -22.43 -18.26
CA LYS A 823 23.81 -21.51 -17.51
C LYS A 823 24.92 -20.96 -18.41
N ALA A 824 25.66 -21.84 -19.10
CA ALA A 824 26.73 -21.43 -20.02
C ALA A 824 26.21 -20.55 -21.17
N PHE A 825 25.08 -20.92 -21.79
CA PHE A 825 24.44 -20.09 -22.83
C PHE A 825 24.10 -18.69 -22.30
N ASN A 826 23.47 -18.59 -21.12
CA ASN A 826 23.04 -17.30 -20.57
C ASN A 826 24.21 -16.37 -20.20
N GLU A 827 25.28 -16.90 -19.60
CA GLU A 827 26.46 -16.08 -19.26
C GLU A 827 27.15 -15.57 -20.54
N ARG A 828 27.19 -16.39 -21.58
CA ARG A 828 27.72 -16.02 -22.90
C ARG A 828 26.87 -14.95 -23.59
N VAL A 829 25.53 -15.05 -23.52
CA VAL A 829 24.62 -13.98 -24.00
C VAL A 829 24.87 -12.67 -23.26
N GLN A 830 25.05 -12.73 -21.93
CA GLN A 830 25.35 -11.53 -21.15
C GLN A 830 26.65 -10.87 -21.62
N TYR A 831 27.73 -11.64 -21.81
CA TYR A 831 28.98 -11.09 -22.35
C TYR A 831 28.78 -10.34 -23.68
N PHE A 832 28.13 -10.97 -24.67
CA PHE A 832 27.93 -10.34 -25.98
C PHE A 832 26.98 -9.14 -25.94
N ALA A 833 25.94 -9.18 -25.12
CA ALA A 833 25.05 -8.04 -24.90
C ALA A 833 25.79 -6.84 -24.29
N GLN A 834 26.72 -7.09 -23.36
CA GLN A 834 27.54 -6.04 -22.77
C GLN A 834 28.58 -5.48 -23.75
N LEU A 835 29.15 -6.32 -24.60
CA LEU A 835 30.07 -5.89 -25.66
C LEU A 835 29.34 -5.01 -26.69
N GLN A 836 28.11 -5.37 -27.06
CA GLN A 836 27.31 -4.56 -27.95
C GLN A 836 26.87 -3.23 -27.31
N GLU A 837 26.40 -3.24 -26.06
CA GLU A 837 26.04 -2.00 -25.33
C GLU A 837 27.19 -0.97 -25.33
N ILE A 838 28.43 -1.44 -25.16
CA ILE A 838 29.62 -0.57 -25.21
C ILE A 838 29.89 -0.08 -26.63
N SER A 839 29.69 -0.93 -27.65
CA SER A 839 29.88 -0.57 -29.06
C SER A 839 28.85 0.47 -29.52
N ASP A 840 27.57 0.26 -29.19
CA ASP A 840 26.46 1.18 -29.48
C ASP A 840 26.62 2.51 -28.75
N SER A 841 27.28 2.52 -27.58
CA SER A 841 27.53 3.76 -26.82
C SER A 841 28.39 4.79 -27.56
N VAL A 842 29.13 4.35 -28.58
CA VAL A 842 30.04 5.16 -29.40
C VAL A 842 29.39 5.59 -30.73
N ALA A 843 28.18 5.10 -31.04
CA ALA A 843 27.49 5.42 -32.27
C ALA A 843 27.17 6.93 -32.40
N ASP A 844 27.09 7.40 -33.65
CA ASP A 844 26.73 8.78 -33.94
C ASP A 844 25.26 9.09 -33.59
N PRO A 845 24.97 10.22 -32.92
CA PRO A 845 23.61 10.58 -32.54
C PRO A 845 22.80 10.94 -33.78
N GLU A 846 21.59 10.42 -33.88
CA GLU A 846 20.61 10.85 -34.87
C GLU A 846 20.19 12.30 -34.59
N ILE A 847 20.41 13.20 -35.56
CA ILE A 847 20.08 14.63 -35.43
C ILE A 847 18.82 14.93 -36.25
N GLU A 848 17.74 15.29 -35.57
CA GLU A 848 16.56 15.88 -36.20
C GLU A 848 16.77 17.40 -36.36
N GLY A 849 16.98 17.88 -37.60
CA GLY A 849 17.09 19.32 -37.91
C GLY A 849 18.51 19.81 -38.17
N ARG A 850 18.78 21.10 -37.86
CA ARG A 850 20.11 21.71 -38.08
C ARG A 850 21.03 21.45 -36.90
N THR A 851 22.29 21.12 -37.19
CA THR A 851 23.34 20.86 -36.18
C THR A 851 23.58 22.03 -35.24
N ASP A 852 23.43 23.27 -35.71
CA ASP A 852 23.70 24.47 -34.93
C ASP A 852 22.62 24.72 -33.87
N ASP A 853 21.35 24.45 -34.18
CA ASP A 853 20.23 24.54 -33.23
C ASP A 853 20.39 23.50 -32.11
N ALA A 854 20.88 22.30 -32.44
CA ALA A 854 21.20 21.25 -31.46
C ALA A 854 22.37 21.64 -30.54
N ILE A 855 23.40 22.32 -31.07
CA ILE A 855 24.53 22.84 -30.28
C ILE A 855 24.06 23.91 -29.28
N GLU A 856 23.21 24.84 -29.71
CA GLU A 856 22.64 25.86 -28.84
C GLU A 856 21.74 25.26 -27.74
N GLY A 857 20.91 24.27 -28.11
CA GLY A 857 20.11 23.50 -27.17
C GLY A 857 20.94 22.82 -26.08
N CYS A 858 21.99 22.08 -26.47
CA CYS A 858 22.90 21.42 -25.51
C CYS A 858 23.62 22.44 -24.62
N ARG A 859 24.04 23.60 -25.15
CA ARG A 859 24.66 24.65 -24.32
C ARG A 859 23.70 25.23 -23.28
N ALA A 860 22.44 25.47 -23.66
CA ALA A 860 21.42 25.95 -22.72
C ALA A 860 21.14 24.93 -21.62
N GLU A 861 21.03 23.65 -21.98
CA GLU A 861 20.87 22.54 -21.03
C GLU A 861 22.03 22.46 -20.02
N LEU A 862 23.28 22.62 -20.47
CA LEU A 862 24.45 22.61 -19.59
C LEU A 862 24.45 23.75 -18.56
N VAL A 863 23.93 24.92 -18.89
CA VAL A 863 23.80 26.05 -17.96
C VAL A 863 22.78 25.71 -16.86
N VAL A 864 21.63 25.16 -17.24
CA VAL A 864 20.58 24.74 -16.31
C VAL A 864 21.09 23.62 -15.39
N LEU A 865 21.71 22.57 -15.96
CA LEU A 865 22.29 21.47 -15.20
C LEU A 865 23.37 21.95 -14.23
N SER A 866 24.23 22.87 -14.64
CA SER A 866 25.28 23.42 -13.77
C SER A 866 24.70 24.23 -12.60
N ALA A 867 23.64 25.01 -12.83
CA ALA A 867 22.94 25.72 -11.76
C ALA A 867 22.29 24.73 -10.77
N PHE A 868 21.62 23.70 -11.28
CA PHE A 868 20.98 22.65 -10.49
C PHE A 868 21.99 21.85 -9.65
N ILE A 869 23.14 21.47 -10.23
CA ILE A 869 24.24 20.80 -9.52
C ILE A 869 24.74 21.65 -8.36
N ASN A 870 24.94 22.96 -8.58
CA ASN A 870 25.40 23.86 -7.53
C ASN A 870 24.38 23.99 -6.40
N GLU A 871 23.08 24.08 -6.72
CA GLU A 871 22.00 24.10 -5.73
C GLU A 871 21.96 22.80 -4.92
N ARG A 872 22.00 21.63 -5.59
CA ARG A 872 21.98 20.31 -4.92
C ARG A 872 23.23 20.07 -4.08
N ARG A 873 24.40 20.52 -4.53
CA ARG A 873 25.66 20.46 -3.76
C ARG A 873 25.61 21.36 -2.53
N ALA A 874 25.08 22.58 -2.64
CA ALA A 874 24.86 23.45 -1.50
C ALA A 874 23.88 22.84 -0.48
N ARG A 875 22.79 22.24 -0.96
CA ARG A 875 21.81 21.54 -0.12
C ARG A 875 22.41 20.32 0.58
N TYR A 876 23.24 19.53 -0.09
CA TYR A 876 23.93 18.39 0.50
C TYR A 876 24.87 18.80 1.64
N ARG A 877 25.62 19.91 1.46
CA ARG A 877 26.45 20.50 2.52
C ARG A 877 25.61 20.99 3.69
N TYR A 878 24.50 21.68 3.42
CA TYR A 878 23.58 22.14 4.47
C TYR A 878 23.03 20.97 5.32
N LEU A 879 22.56 19.90 4.67
CA LEU A 879 22.09 18.69 5.35
C LEU A 879 23.20 17.97 6.12
N SER A 880 24.42 17.99 5.60
CA SER A 880 25.58 17.42 6.30
C SER A 880 25.95 18.23 7.55
N ASN A 881 25.86 19.56 7.50
CA ASN A 881 26.12 20.41 8.66
C ASN A 881 25.05 20.27 9.75
N LEU A 882 23.78 20.04 9.36
CA LEU A 882 22.70 19.70 10.29
C LEU A 882 22.95 18.36 11.02
N SER A 883 23.68 17.42 10.40
CA SER A 883 24.04 16.16 11.05
C SER A 883 25.16 16.33 12.08
N GLY A 884 26.14 17.21 11.80
CA GLY A 884 27.28 17.48 12.68
C GLY A 884 26.91 18.19 13.99
N SER A 885 25.82 18.96 14.03
CA SER A 885 25.35 19.59 15.27
C SER A 885 24.73 18.61 16.28
N ASN A 886 24.30 17.43 15.83
CA ASN A 886 23.57 16.45 16.67
C ASN A 886 24.44 15.26 17.13
N GLN A 887 25.65 15.08 16.59
CA GLN A 887 26.54 13.97 16.95
C GLN A 887 27.88 14.50 17.45
N THR A 888 28.02 14.57 18.79
CA THR A 888 29.29 14.55 19.53
C THR A 888 30.39 15.53 19.08
N GLY A 889 30.62 16.58 19.88
CA GLY A 889 31.60 17.65 19.62
C GLY A 889 33.08 17.26 19.63
N LYS A 890 33.55 16.39 18.73
CA LYS A 890 34.98 16.04 18.62
C LYS A 890 35.55 15.80 17.21
N ALA A 891 34.86 16.11 16.11
CA ALA A 891 35.44 15.93 14.77
C ALA A 891 35.03 17.02 13.77
N ALA A 892 35.46 18.26 13.99
CA ALA A 892 35.44 19.33 12.98
C ALA A 892 36.48 20.43 13.22
N GLN A 893 37.66 20.12 13.79
CA GLN A 893 38.68 21.14 14.07
C GLN A 893 39.27 21.84 12.82
N GLU A 894 39.03 21.35 11.61
CA GLU A 894 39.55 21.96 10.37
C GLU A 894 38.60 22.97 9.70
N GLU A 895 37.33 23.07 10.11
CA GLU A 895 36.36 24.05 9.56
C GLU A 895 35.87 25.07 10.61
N GLU A 896 36.57 25.21 11.75
CA GLU A 896 36.22 26.13 12.84
C GLU A 896 36.79 27.55 12.67
N THR A 897 37.57 27.80 11.60
CA THR A 897 38.16 29.11 11.32
C THR A 897 37.44 29.85 10.20
N CYS A 898 37.18 31.14 10.42
CA CYS A 898 36.52 31.96 9.41
C CYS A 898 37.48 32.26 8.26
N ILE A 899 37.14 31.89 7.03
CA ILE A 899 38.01 32.07 5.86
C ILE A 899 38.38 33.55 5.59
N LEU A 900 37.58 34.50 6.09
CA LEU A 900 37.83 35.93 5.92
C LEU A 900 38.81 36.52 6.96
N CYS A 901 38.80 36.02 8.19
CA CYS A 901 39.64 36.58 9.27
C CYS A 901 40.61 35.56 9.89
N CYS A 902 40.55 34.32 9.43
CA CYS A 902 41.26 33.14 9.95
C CYS A 902 41.12 32.92 11.47
N CYS A 903 40.12 33.53 12.11
CA CYS A 903 39.87 33.35 13.53
C CYS A 903 38.84 32.23 13.76
N GLU A 904 39.02 31.51 14.86
CA GLU A 904 38.00 30.61 15.39
C GLU A 904 36.75 31.39 15.80
N PHE A 905 35.56 30.87 15.48
CA PHE A 905 34.30 31.54 15.82
C PHE A 905 33.24 30.56 16.31
N ARG A 906 32.63 30.87 17.47
CA ARG A 906 31.50 30.10 18.03
C ARG A 906 30.15 30.51 17.45
N ARG A 907 30.03 31.75 16.97
CA ARG A 907 28.81 32.31 16.36
C ARG A 907 29.12 32.75 14.95
N GLY A 908 28.39 32.19 13.99
CA GLY A 908 28.64 32.41 12.58
C GLY A 908 27.37 32.42 11.74
N TYR A 909 27.60 32.68 10.46
CA TYR A 909 26.57 32.68 9.44
C TYR A 909 26.93 31.67 8.35
N ILE A 910 25.94 30.88 7.94
CA ILE A 910 26.03 30.00 6.77
C ILE A 910 25.27 30.69 5.64
N THR A 911 25.97 30.87 4.53
CA THR A 911 25.43 31.43 3.29
C THR A 911 24.69 30.35 2.47
N GLN A 912 23.88 30.74 1.47
CA GLN A 912 23.22 29.79 0.56
C GLN A 912 24.19 28.84 -0.15
N CYS A 913 25.42 29.30 -0.43
CA CYS A 913 26.54 28.51 -0.97
C CYS A 913 27.15 27.53 0.07
N ALA A 914 26.57 27.44 1.27
CA ALA A 914 27.03 26.67 2.42
C ALA A 914 28.46 26.97 2.90
N HIS A 915 28.97 28.17 2.63
CA HIS A 915 30.22 28.65 3.23
C HIS A 915 29.92 29.34 4.57
N SER A 916 30.69 28.98 5.58
CA SER A 916 30.58 29.47 6.95
C SER A 916 31.52 30.65 7.19
N PHE A 917 31.03 31.69 7.85
CA PHE A 917 31.81 32.88 8.19
C PHE A 917 31.51 33.35 9.61
N CYS A 918 32.49 34.04 10.22
CA CYS A 918 32.27 34.72 11.50
C CYS A 918 31.17 35.78 11.37
N GLU A 919 30.37 35.98 12.43
CA GLU A 919 29.25 36.92 12.44
C GLU A 919 29.66 38.34 12.01
N VAL A 920 30.82 38.79 12.48
CA VAL A 920 31.39 40.11 12.18
C VAL A 920 31.79 40.21 10.71
N CYS A 921 32.45 39.18 10.19
CA CYS A 921 33.07 39.14 8.88
C CYS A 921 32.00 39.21 7.78
N LEU A 922 30.94 38.41 7.91
CA LEU A 922 29.88 38.40 6.91
C LEU A 922 28.99 39.64 6.98
N LYS A 923 28.69 40.16 8.19
CA LYS A 923 27.95 41.43 8.34
C LYS A 923 28.69 42.60 7.68
N LEU A 924 30.02 42.64 7.81
CA LEU A 924 30.85 43.65 7.15
C LEU A 924 30.94 43.44 5.64
N TRP A 925 30.96 42.19 5.19
CA TRP A 925 30.97 41.85 3.76
C TRP A 925 29.67 42.27 3.07
N VAL A 926 28.51 41.85 3.59
CA VAL A 926 27.17 42.13 3.02
C VAL A 926 26.85 43.63 2.98
N LYS A 927 27.44 44.44 3.87
CA LYS A 927 27.29 45.90 3.87
C LYS A 927 28.03 46.61 2.73
N ARG A 928 28.96 45.96 2.03
CA ARG A 928 29.67 46.55 0.86
C ARG A 928 28.77 46.53 -0.38
N LYS A 929 28.96 47.49 -1.30
CA LYS A 929 28.22 47.54 -2.59
C LYS A 929 28.40 46.27 -3.43
N ASP A 930 29.60 45.67 -3.38
CA ASP A 930 29.94 44.39 -4.05
C ASP A 930 29.73 43.17 -3.14
N GLY A 931 29.17 43.36 -1.94
CA GLY A 931 29.00 42.37 -0.87
C GLY A 931 27.84 41.40 -1.04
N LYS A 932 27.10 41.51 -2.14
CA LYS A 932 25.94 40.64 -2.46
C LYS A 932 26.35 39.29 -3.05
N THR A 933 27.62 38.92 -2.99
CA THR A 933 28.14 37.66 -3.51
C THR A 933 29.04 36.97 -2.47
N CYS A 934 29.00 35.65 -2.46
CA CYS A 934 29.73 34.76 -1.57
C CYS A 934 31.25 35.01 -1.69
N PRO A 935 31.97 35.33 -0.60
CA PRO A 935 33.41 35.61 -0.68
C PRO A 935 34.25 34.45 -1.25
N VAL A 936 33.76 33.21 -1.11
CA VAL A 936 34.48 32.01 -1.54
C VAL A 936 34.12 31.62 -2.98
N CYS A 937 32.83 31.49 -3.30
CA CYS A 937 32.38 30.98 -4.60
C CYS A 937 31.66 32.00 -5.49
N ARG A 938 31.55 33.26 -5.05
CA ARG A 938 30.91 34.39 -5.76
C ARG A 938 29.42 34.20 -6.12
N SER A 939 28.77 33.12 -5.66
CA SER A 939 27.32 32.97 -5.76
C SER A 939 26.61 34.15 -5.10
N PRO A 940 25.51 34.67 -5.65
CA PRO A 940 24.75 35.74 -5.01
C PRO A 940 24.32 35.31 -3.60
N ILE A 941 24.54 36.19 -2.61
CA ILE A 941 24.05 36.02 -1.24
C ILE A 941 22.80 36.87 -1.11
N ASP A 942 21.66 36.23 -0.87
CA ASP A 942 20.50 36.92 -0.33
C ASP A 942 20.69 37.13 1.19
N PRO A 943 20.70 38.38 1.70
CA PRO A 943 20.76 38.63 3.15
C PRO A 943 19.62 37.99 3.95
N ALA A 944 18.50 37.60 3.32
CA ALA A 944 17.40 36.89 3.98
C ALA A 944 17.67 35.40 4.24
N ASP A 945 18.52 34.75 3.43
CA ASP A 945 18.81 33.32 3.50
C ASP A 945 20.08 32.97 4.28
N ILE A 946 20.74 33.98 4.83
CA ILE A 946 21.91 33.79 5.68
C ILE A 946 21.44 33.24 7.03
N ARG A 947 21.73 31.98 7.33
CA ARG A 947 21.34 31.36 8.60
C ARG A 947 22.42 31.53 9.64
N ARG A 948 22.03 32.07 10.80
CA ARG A 948 22.93 32.14 11.97
C ARG A 948 22.99 30.77 12.63
N PHE A 949 24.17 30.36 13.04
CA PHE A 949 24.39 29.19 13.88
C PHE A 949 25.30 29.57 15.06
N SER A 950 25.11 28.88 16.18
CA SER A 950 25.97 28.99 17.36
C SER A 950 26.39 27.58 17.76
N ILE A 951 27.69 27.36 17.90
CA ILE A 951 28.25 26.14 18.46
C ILE A 951 28.44 26.43 19.95
N ASP A 952 27.64 25.74 20.77
CA ASP A 952 27.49 25.87 22.22
C ASP A 952 26.97 27.22 22.74
N ALA A 953 25.71 27.26 23.19
CA ALA A 953 25.27 28.21 24.20
C ALA A 953 24.13 27.64 25.06
N PRO A 954 24.16 27.84 26.41
CA PRO A 954 22.98 27.72 27.26
C PRO A 954 21.95 28.81 26.90
N GLU A 955 20.70 28.55 27.30
CA GLU A 955 19.43 29.25 26.99
C GLU A 955 19.47 30.76 26.62
N PRO A 956 18.57 31.21 25.73
CA PRO A 956 18.48 32.62 25.36
C PRO A 956 17.65 33.46 26.36
N GLU A 957 18.19 34.63 26.71
CA GLU A 957 17.41 35.76 27.23
C GLU A 957 16.32 36.16 26.20
N GLU A 958 15.11 36.40 26.72
CA GLU A 958 13.93 36.81 25.97
C GLU A 958 14.13 38.21 25.34
N GLU A 959 14.54 38.25 24.07
CA GLU A 959 14.11 39.31 23.15
C GLU A 959 13.07 38.74 22.17
N PRO A 960 11.96 39.45 21.89
CA PRO A 960 10.94 38.95 20.98
C PRO A 960 11.56 38.75 19.60
N ALA A 961 11.72 37.48 19.21
CA ALA A 961 12.21 37.07 17.91
C ALA A 961 11.37 37.75 16.83
N LYS A 962 11.94 38.74 16.15
CA LYS A 962 11.50 39.14 14.82
C LYS A 962 11.83 37.99 13.89
N THR A 963 10.91 37.03 13.80
CA THR A 963 10.92 35.99 12.79
C THR A 963 10.76 36.65 11.42
N THR A 964 11.87 36.80 10.70
CA THR A 964 11.85 37.12 9.27
C THR A 964 11.16 35.95 8.56
N LYS A 965 9.89 36.16 8.24
CA LYS A 965 9.07 35.29 7.39
C LYS A 965 9.85 35.00 6.10
N LYS A 966 9.90 33.74 5.69
CA LYS A 966 10.24 33.38 4.31
C LYS A 966 9.23 34.04 3.39
N SER A 967 9.61 35.11 2.71
CA SER A 967 8.99 35.47 1.45
C SER A 967 9.77 34.73 0.37
N ILE A 968 9.12 33.73 -0.23
CA ILE A 968 9.57 33.18 -1.51
C ILE A 968 9.54 34.36 -2.49
N ALA A 969 10.70 34.80 -2.96
CA ALA A 969 10.78 35.83 -3.97
C ALA A 969 10.05 35.33 -5.22
N SER A 970 9.01 36.05 -5.65
CA SER A 970 8.45 35.88 -6.99
C SER A 970 9.53 36.18 -8.04
N ALA A 971 9.34 35.71 -9.27
CA ALA A 971 10.11 36.20 -10.43
C ALA A 971 10.08 37.74 -10.55
N THR A 972 9.16 38.41 -9.84
CA THR A 972 8.94 39.86 -9.77
C THR A 972 9.42 40.55 -8.48
N GLY A 973 9.92 39.82 -7.47
CA GLY A 973 10.49 40.40 -6.23
C GLY A 973 9.49 40.92 -5.16
N GLU A 974 8.18 40.71 -5.33
CA GLU A 974 7.14 41.17 -4.37
C GLU A 974 6.76 40.09 -3.34
N THR A 975 6.49 40.49 -2.10
CA THR A 975 6.14 39.63 -0.95
C THR A 975 4.63 39.45 -0.78
N ALA A 976 4.18 38.30 -0.28
CA ALA A 976 2.76 38.06 0.02
C ALA A 976 2.28 38.93 1.21
N PRO A 977 1.08 39.55 1.12
CA PRO A 977 0.53 40.35 2.21
C PRO A 977 0.18 39.48 3.42
N VAL A 978 0.32 40.02 4.63
CA VAL A 978 0.11 39.26 5.86
C VAL A 978 -1.11 39.79 6.62
N SER A 979 -1.97 38.88 7.03
CA SER A 979 -3.05 39.11 8.00
C SER A 979 -2.55 39.73 9.30
N ARG A 980 -3.30 40.73 9.80
CA ARG A 980 -3.16 41.34 11.12
C ARG A 980 -4.15 40.79 12.15
N ARG A 981 -5.10 39.93 11.73
CA ARG A 981 -6.17 39.41 12.58
C ARG A 981 -5.63 38.31 13.49
N SER A 982 -5.55 38.57 14.79
CA SER A 982 -5.17 37.59 15.80
C SER A 982 -6.40 37.00 16.49
N VAL A 983 -6.56 35.68 16.44
CA VAL A 983 -7.60 34.97 17.21
C VAL A 983 -7.08 34.69 18.61
N GLU A 984 -7.88 35.03 19.63
CA GLU A 984 -7.56 34.73 21.03
C GLU A 984 -8.02 33.31 21.41
N TYR A 985 -7.08 32.36 21.37
CA TYR A 985 -7.29 31.00 21.85
C TYR A 985 -7.07 30.88 23.36
N ASN A 986 -7.71 29.89 23.97
CA ASN A 986 -7.37 29.43 25.31
C ASN A 986 -6.15 28.49 25.22
N SER A 987 -4.95 29.04 25.39
CA SER A 987 -3.71 28.25 25.42
C SER A 987 -3.35 27.81 26.83
N ILE A 988 -2.53 26.75 26.96
CA ILE A 988 -1.92 26.38 28.25
C ILE A 988 -1.03 27.53 28.75
N ASP A 989 -0.91 27.70 30.07
CA ASP A 989 0.01 28.66 30.66
C ASP A 989 1.47 28.34 30.26
N ALA A 990 2.24 29.39 29.97
CA ALA A 990 3.61 29.23 29.47
C ALA A 990 4.52 28.52 30.47
N LYS A 991 4.27 28.69 31.79
CA LYS A 991 5.04 27.99 32.83
C LYS A 991 4.78 26.49 32.81
N THR A 992 3.51 26.09 32.72
CA THR A 992 3.12 24.67 32.63
C THR A 992 3.68 24.04 31.36
N LEU A 993 3.67 24.75 30.23
CA LEU A 993 4.24 24.24 28.98
C LEU A 993 5.75 24.00 29.09
N LYS A 994 6.50 24.89 29.76
CA LYS A 994 7.93 24.69 30.02
C LYS A 994 8.18 23.47 30.91
N SER A 995 7.44 23.32 32.01
CA SER A 995 7.54 22.15 32.89
C SER A 995 7.18 20.83 32.20
N ILE A 996 6.28 20.87 31.22
CA ILE A 996 6.01 19.72 30.35
C ILE A 996 7.26 19.44 29.49
N GLN A 997 7.80 20.44 28.80
CA GLN A 997 8.94 20.27 27.89
C GLN A 997 10.25 19.83 28.56
N GLU A 998 10.39 20.05 29.87
CA GLU A 998 11.55 19.63 30.67
C GLU A 998 11.53 18.12 31.01
N GLN A 999 10.41 17.41 30.80
CA GLN A 999 10.31 15.98 31.10
C GLN A 999 11.23 15.15 30.18
N PRO A 1000 12.00 14.19 30.73
CA PRO A 1000 12.91 13.36 29.95
C PRO A 1000 12.12 12.40 29.05
N VAL A 1001 12.53 12.30 27.78
CA VAL A 1001 11.95 11.37 26.80
C VAL A 1001 13.04 10.50 26.19
N ASP A 1002 12.81 9.20 26.23
CA ASP A 1002 13.64 8.20 25.58
C ASP A 1002 13.22 8.05 24.11
N GLY A 1003 14.13 8.37 23.19
CA GLY A 1003 13.95 8.22 21.73
C GLY A 1003 13.93 9.54 20.95
N SER A 1004 14.20 9.46 19.64
CA SER A 1004 14.13 10.62 18.73
C SER A 1004 12.82 10.57 17.94
N PHE A 1005 11.87 11.43 18.29
CA PHE A 1005 10.56 11.54 17.66
C PHE A 1005 10.35 12.93 17.06
N SER A 1006 9.23 13.11 16.35
CA SER A 1006 8.75 14.43 15.95
C SER A 1006 8.38 15.29 17.16
N GLU A 1007 8.55 16.60 17.08
CA GLU A 1007 8.36 17.51 18.22
C GLU A 1007 6.95 17.37 18.82
N LYS A 1008 5.93 17.24 17.97
CA LYS A 1008 4.54 17.06 18.40
C LYS A 1008 4.30 15.80 19.22
N ILE A 1009 4.87 14.67 18.79
CA ILE A 1009 4.77 13.39 19.50
C ILE A 1009 5.61 13.44 20.78
N GLN A 1010 6.78 14.07 20.73
CA GLN A 1010 7.64 14.26 21.89
C GLN A 1010 6.92 15.09 22.98
N THR A 1011 6.36 16.24 22.63
CA THR A 1011 5.58 17.08 23.55
C THR A 1011 4.35 16.33 24.10
N LEU A 1012 3.69 15.47 23.31
CA LEU A 1012 2.61 14.62 23.80
C LEU A 1012 3.08 13.64 24.88
N VAL A 1013 4.20 12.93 24.64
CA VAL A 1013 4.76 11.98 25.61
C VAL A 1013 5.18 12.70 26.89
N GLN A 1014 5.86 13.84 26.75
CA GLN A 1014 6.22 14.72 27.86
C GLN A 1014 5.01 15.15 28.69
N HIS A 1015 3.93 15.53 28.02
CA HIS A 1015 2.71 15.96 28.69
C HIS A 1015 2.07 14.80 29.48
N LEU A 1016 2.09 13.59 28.93
CA LEU A 1016 1.56 12.41 29.61
C LEU A 1016 2.42 12.01 30.83
N LEU A 1017 3.75 12.12 30.73
CA LEU A 1017 4.67 11.89 31.85
C LEU A 1017 4.45 12.92 32.96
N TYR A 1018 4.34 14.20 32.60
CA TYR A 1018 3.99 15.28 33.54
C TYR A 1018 2.67 14.99 34.27
N ILE A 1019 1.64 14.55 33.54
CA ILE A 1019 0.34 14.19 34.14
C ILE A 1019 0.47 12.99 35.07
N GLN A 1020 1.24 11.97 34.71
CA GLN A 1020 1.42 10.79 35.56
C GLN A 1020 2.17 11.12 36.86
N GLU A 1021 3.08 12.10 36.82
CA GLU A 1021 3.80 12.59 37.99
C GLU A 1021 2.87 13.37 38.96
N GLN A 1022 1.98 14.21 38.42
CA GLN A 1022 1.01 14.97 39.22
C GLN A 1022 -0.16 14.10 39.71
N GLU A 1023 -0.62 13.15 38.88
CA GLU A 1023 -1.79 12.31 39.12
C GLU A 1023 -1.54 10.86 38.66
N GLN A 1024 -1.14 9.99 39.61
CA GLN A 1024 -0.80 8.58 39.31
C GLN A 1024 -1.96 7.75 38.71
N GLU A 1025 -3.21 8.09 39.01
CA GLU A 1025 -4.41 7.39 38.49
C GLU A 1025 -5.09 8.13 37.33
N ALA A 1026 -4.40 9.06 36.68
CA ALA A 1026 -4.95 9.77 35.53
C ALA A 1026 -5.04 8.84 34.31
N LYS A 1027 -6.22 8.83 33.67
CA LYS A 1027 -6.48 8.10 32.43
C LYS A 1027 -6.74 9.10 31.30
N SER A 1028 -6.06 8.88 30.18
CA SER A 1028 -6.02 9.79 29.04
C SER A 1028 -6.43 9.09 27.75
N ILE A 1029 -7.16 9.80 26.88
CA ILE A 1029 -7.55 9.30 25.55
C ILE A 1029 -6.87 10.14 24.48
N ILE A 1030 -6.24 9.49 23.51
CA ILE A 1030 -5.56 10.16 22.39
C ILE A 1030 -6.29 9.82 21.10
N PHE A 1031 -6.67 10.86 20.38
CA PHE A 1031 -7.31 10.79 19.08
C PHE A 1031 -6.39 11.28 17.97
N SER A 1032 -6.43 10.55 16.86
CA SER A 1032 -5.74 10.89 15.60
C SER A 1032 -6.66 10.54 14.42
N ALA A 1033 -6.74 11.40 13.42
CA ALA A 1033 -7.37 11.08 12.14
C ALA A 1033 -6.54 10.06 11.34
N TRP A 1034 -5.26 9.88 11.67
CA TRP A 1034 -4.35 8.95 11.01
C TRP A 1034 -4.05 7.70 11.85
N ALA A 1035 -4.34 6.53 11.29
CA ALA A 1035 -3.94 5.24 11.86
C ALA A 1035 -2.42 5.10 12.02
N ASP A 1036 -1.65 5.67 11.07
CA ASP A 1036 -0.20 5.61 11.07
C ASP A 1036 0.37 6.37 12.27
N SER A 1037 -0.12 7.58 12.54
CA SER A 1037 0.30 8.38 13.71
C SER A 1037 0.05 7.64 15.03
N LEU A 1038 -1.05 6.89 15.16
CA LEU A 1038 -1.30 6.07 16.35
C LEU A 1038 -0.28 4.92 16.54
N ARG A 1039 0.29 4.39 15.45
CA ARG A 1039 1.38 3.39 15.54
C ARG A 1039 2.67 4.04 16.03
N ILE A 1040 2.97 5.25 15.56
CA ILE A 1040 4.15 6.00 15.99
C ILE A 1040 4.03 6.33 17.48
N VAL A 1041 2.86 6.82 17.90
CA VAL A 1041 2.58 7.16 19.29
C VAL A 1041 2.61 5.92 20.19
N GLU A 1042 2.01 4.79 19.78
CA GLU A 1042 2.09 3.54 20.57
C GLU A 1042 3.55 3.10 20.81
N TYR A 1043 4.40 3.21 19.79
CA TYR A 1043 5.83 2.91 19.91
C TYR A 1043 6.55 3.89 20.85
N ALA A 1044 6.29 5.19 20.72
CA ALA A 1044 6.88 6.21 21.59
C ALA A 1044 6.46 6.03 23.07
N LEU A 1045 5.18 5.74 23.32
CA LEU A 1045 4.67 5.45 24.66
C LEU A 1045 5.34 4.21 25.26
N LYS A 1046 5.49 3.13 24.47
CA LYS A 1046 6.09 1.88 24.93
C LYS A 1046 7.55 2.06 25.36
N ILE A 1047 8.34 2.84 24.62
CA ILE A 1047 9.74 3.11 24.96
C ILE A 1047 9.83 3.90 26.27
N ASN A 1048 8.92 4.85 26.48
CA ASN A 1048 8.88 5.72 27.65
C ASN A 1048 8.13 5.11 28.85
N GLY A 1049 7.93 3.78 28.86
CA GLY A 1049 7.28 3.07 29.98
C GLY A 1049 5.78 3.33 30.16
N LEU A 1050 5.12 4.01 29.22
CA LEU A 1050 3.69 4.30 29.25
C LEU A 1050 2.89 3.16 28.64
N LYS A 1051 2.12 2.45 29.47
CA LYS A 1051 1.24 1.37 29.01
C LYS A 1051 0.02 1.95 28.29
N SER A 1052 -0.13 1.57 27.03
CA SER A 1052 -1.25 2.01 26.19
C SER A 1052 -1.96 0.84 25.52
N ILE A 1053 -3.22 1.08 25.14
CA ILE A 1053 -4.01 0.13 24.35
C ILE A 1053 -4.55 0.84 23.11
N ARG A 1054 -4.35 0.24 21.93
CA ARG A 1054 -4.87 0.75 20.65
C ARG A 1054 -6.06 -0.06 20.17
N VAL A 1055 -7.11 0.63 19.73
CA VAL A 1055 -8.29 0.02 19.09
C VAL A 1055 -8.18 0.15 17.56
N ASP A 1056 -7.77 -0.93 16.89
CA ASP A 1056 -7.66 -1.01 15.43
C ASP A 1056 -8.73 -1.91 14.79
N GLN A 1057 -9.17 -1.58 13.57
CA GLN A 1057 -10.13 -2.36 12.77
C GLN A 1057 -9.78 -3.85 12.58
N ASN A 1058 -8.48 -4.20 12.48
CA ASN A 1058 -8.06 -5.56 12.18
C ASN A 1058 -7.94 -6.45 13.41
N ARG A 1059 -7.91 -5.87 14.62
CA ARG A 1059 -7.94 -6.61 15.88
C ARG A 1059 -9.31 -6.40 16.52
N LYS A 1060 -10.21 -7.36 16.33
CA LYS A 1060 -11.48 -7.44 17.07
C LYS A 1060 -11.18 -7.62 18.56
N ASN A 1061 -10.94 -6.52 19.27
CA ASN A 1061 -10.83 -6.55 20.72
C ASN A 1061 -12.07 -5.83 21.31
N PRO A 1062 -13.23 -6.49 21.35
CA PRO A 1062 -14.49 -5.88 21.78
C PRO A 1062 -14.45 -5.37 23.23
N ASN A 1063 -13.47 -5.81 24.03
CA ASN A 1063 -13.34 -5.47 25.45
C ASN A 1063 -12.27 -4.41 25.75
N ALA A 1064 -11.71 -3.71 24.75
CA ALA A 1064 -10.62 -2.75 24.99
C ALA A 1064 -11.00 -1.62 25.98
N ALA A 1065 -12.24 -1.13 25.94
CA ALA A 1065 -12.72 -0.14 26.91
C ALA A 1065 -12.89 -0.69 28.32
N GLN A 1066 -13.35 -1.93 28.45
CA GLN A 1066 -13.47 -2.61 29.75
C GLN A 1066 -12.09 -2.89 30.35
N GLN A 1067 -11.14 -3.35 29.54
CA GLN A 1067 -9.75 -3.52 29.94
C GLN A 1067 -9.16 -2.19 30.40
N PHE A 1068 -9.39 -1.11 29.64
CA PHE A 1068 -8.95 0.22 30.01
C PHE A 1068 -9.63 0.75 31.28
N ALA A 1069 -10.88 0.37 31.57
CA ALA A 1069 -11.55 0.75 32.81
C ALA A 1069 -11.05 -0.04 34.03
N GLN A 1070 -10.90 -1.36 33.90
CA GLN A 1070 -10.57 -2.29 35.00
C GLN A 1070 -9.09 -2.30 35.37
N ASP A 1071 -8.18 -2.14 34.41
CA ASP A 1071 -6.74 -2.16 34.67
C ASP A 1071 -6.27 -0.76 35.12
N PRO A 1072 -5.75 -0.60 36.35
CA PRO A 1072 -5.18 0.67 36.82
C PRO A 1072 -3.82 0.96 36.20
N THR A 1073 -3.12 -0.04 35.64
CA THR A 1073 -1.80 0.14 35.02
C THR A 1073 -1.87 0.71 33.61
N LEU A 1074 -3.04 0.66 32.95
CA LEU A 1074 -3.27 1.28 31.65
C LEU A 1074 -3.61 2.76 31.83
N SER A 1075 -2.71 3.64 31.38
CA SER A 1075 -2.89 5.10 31.47
C SER A 1075 -3.43 5.72 30.18
N VAL A 1076 -3.19 5.10 29.02
CA VAL A 1076 -3.52 5.70 27.71
C VAL A 1076 -4.37 4.79 26.81
N LEU A 1077 -5.45 5.33 26.26
CA LEU A 1077 -6.28 4.71 25.22
C LEU A 1077 -6.10 5.43 23.88
N LEU A 1078 -5.66 4.71 22.85
CA LEU A 1078 -5.43 5.23 21.49
C LEU A 1078 -6.62 4.92 20.58
N LEU A 1079 -7.28 5.95 20.07
CA LEU A 1079 -8.48 5.84 19.23
C LEU A 1079 -8.29 6.55 17.89
N HIS A 1080 -8.71 5.88 16.82
CA HIS A 1080 -8.78 6.48 15.50
C HIS A 1080 -10.02 7.36 15.37
N GLY A 1081 -9.85 8.60 14.94
CA GLY A 1081 -10.92 9.58 14.91
C GLY A 1081 -12.06 9.21 13.96
N GLU A 1082 -11.75 8.85 12.71
CA GLU A 1082 -12.78 8.58 11.70
C GLU A 1082 -13.56 7.27 11.88
N LYS A 1083 -13.07 6.35 12.71
CA LYS A 1083 -13.61 4.99 12.76
C LYS A 1083 -14.71 4.94 13.81
N GLU A 1084 -15.89 4.49 13.37
CA GLU A 1084 -17.15 4.38 14.12
C GLU A 1084 -17.03 3.45 15.35
N ASN A 1085 -16.27 3.87 16.37
CA ASN A 1085 -16.34 3.36 17.74
C ASN A 1085 -17.56 3.97 18.45
N ALA A 1086 -18.66 4.07 17.71
CA ALA A 1086 -19.94 4.53 18.21
C ALA A 1086 -20.28 3.64 19.42
N GLY A 1087 -20.35 4.25 20.60
CA GLY A 1087 -20.78 3.59 21.83
C GLY A 1087 -19.74 3.47 22.93
N LEU A 1088 -18.45 3.73 22.71
CA LEU A 1088 -17.49 3.64 23.82
C LEU A 1088 -17.83 4.68 24.91
N ASN A 1089 -18.14 4.23 26.12
CA ASN A 1089 -18.34 5.07 27.31
C ASN A 1089 -17.06 5.00 28.15
N VAL A 1090 -16.26 6.05 28.16
CA VAL A 1090 -14.95 6.05 28.83
C VAL A 1090 -14.92 7.13 29.91
N THR A 1091 -15.91 7.10 30.81
CA THR A 1091 -16.01 8.05 31.94
C THR A 1091 -14.88 7.89 32.96
N CYS A 1092 -14.11 6.80 32.90
CA CYS A 1092 -12.91 6.61 33.71
C CYS A 1092 -11.75 7.53 33.30
N ALA A 1093 -11.75 8.09 32.10
CA ALA A 1093 -10.75 9.06 31.66
C ALA A 1093 -11.17 10.49 32.04
N SER A 1094 -10.19 11.35 32.31
CA SER A 1094 -10.40 12.79 32.58
C SER A 1094 -9.85 13.68 31.47
N ARG A 1095 -8.92 13.18 30.64
CA ARG A 1095 -8.19 13.99 29.65
C ARG A 1095 -8.35 13.47 28.22
N VAL A 1096 -8.56 14.39 27.29
CA VAL A 1096 -8.59 14.12 25.84
C VAL A 1096 -7.44 14.85 25.15
N PHE A 1097 -6.69 14.14 24.32
CA PHE A 1097 -5.68 14.71 23.44
C PHE A 1097 -6.08 14.52 21.98
N LEU A 1098 -6.15 15.63 21.25
CA LEU A 1098 -6.33 15.65 19.79
C LEU A 1098 -4.97 16.01 19.19
N LEU A 1099 -4.35 15.04 18.51
CA LEU A 1099 -3.02 15.23 17.91
C LEU A 1099 -2.99 16.26 16.77
N GLU A 1100 -4.15 16.55 16.19
CA GLU A 1100 -4.29 17.46 15.07
C GLU A 1100 -5.62 18.20 15.15
N SER A 1101 -5.63 19.41 14.59
CA SER A 1101 -6.86 20.15 14.36
C SER A 1101 -7.73 19.41 13.35
N VAL A 1102 -8.93 19.03 13.76
CA VAL A 1102 -9.88 18.32 12.89
C VAL A 1102 -10.74 19.33 12.14
N VAL A 1103 -11.00 19.05 10.86
CA VAL A 1103 -11.78 19.94 9.98
C VAL A 1103 -13.28 19.80 10.31
N HIS A 1104 -13.74 18.59 10.57
CA HIS A 1104 -15.12 18.32 10.96
C HIS A 1104 -15.36 18.50 12.46
N HIS A 1105 -15.98 19.62 12.81
CA HIS A 1105 -16.41 19.90 14.17
C HIS A 1105 -17.28 18.79 14.82
N GLY A 1106 -18.15 18.16 14.04
CA GLY A 1106 -18.99 17.06 14.54
C GLY A 1106 -18.17 15.86 15.06
N PHE A 1107 -16.98 15.62 14.52
CA PHE A 1107 -16.06 14.61 15.05
C PHE A 1107 -15.53 15.02 16.43
N GLU A 1108 -15.10 16.27 16.57
CA GLU A 1108 -14.54 16.80 17.80
C GLU A 1108 -15.54 16.75 18.96
N ILE A 1109 -16.79 17.17 18.70
CA ILE A 1109 -17.90 17.05 19.66
C ILE A 1109 -18.09 15.59 20.08
N GLN A 1110 -18.10 14.65 19.13
CA GLN A 1110 -18.30 13.24 19.42
C GLN A 1110 -17.16 12.64 20.24
N ALA A 1111 -15.91 13.06 19.98
CA ALA A 1111 -14.74 12.62 20.73
C ALA A 1111 -14.82 13.13 22.19
N ILE A 1112 -15.16 14.39 22.39
CA ILE A 1112 -15.30 15.00 23.72
C ILE A 1112 -16.49 14.38 24.48
N ALA A 1113 -17.61 14.13 23.81
CA ALA A 1113 -18.80 13.50 24.40
C ALA A 1113 -18.57 12.06 24.90
N ARG A 1114 -17.42 11.43 24.58
CA ARG A 1114 -17.02 10.12 25.16
C ARG A 1114 -16.70 10.23 26.64
N ILE A 1115 -16.20 11.39 27.07
CA ILE A 1115 -15.79 11.69 28.44
C ILE A 1115 -16.80 12.64 29.11
N ASP A 1116 -17.30 13.65 28.39
CA ASP A 1116 -18.28 14.62 28.89
C ASP A 1116 -19.72 14.09 28.85
N ARG A 1117 -20.04 13.23 29.82
CA ARG A 1117 -21.35 12.57 29.93
C ARG A 1117 -21.72 12.23 31.38
N MET A 1118 -22.99 11.89 31.59
CA MET A 1118 -23.48 11.39 32.88
C MET A 1118 -22.63 10.20 33.35
N GLY A 1119 -22.19 10.24 34.62
CA GLY A 1119 -21.28 9.26 35.23
C GLY A 1119 -19.82 9.71 35.34
N GLN A 1120 -19.47 10.88 34.78
CA GLN A 1120 -18.16 11.51 35.02
C GLN A 1120 -18.10 12.15 36.42
N THR A 1121 -17.06 11.86 37.17
CA THR A 1121 -16.85 12.37 38.54
C THR A 1121 -15.71 13.37 38.65
N ARG A 1122 -14.76 13.36 37.70
CA ARG A 1122 -13.59 14.26 37.67
C ARG A 1122 -13.79 15.39 36.64
N PRO A 1123 -13.23 16.60 36.86
CA PRO A 1123 -13.19 17.64 35.83
C PRO A 1123 -12.49 17.14 34.57
N THR A 1124 -12.95 17.59 33.40
CA THR A 1124 -12.46 17.09 32.12
C THR A 1124 -11.69 18.15 31.36
N GLU A 1125 -10.55 17.77 30.81
CA GLU A 1125 -9.66 18.66 30.05
C GLU A 1125 -9.47 18.13 28.64
N VAL A 1126 -9.54 19.02 27.65
CA VAL A 1126 -9.34 18.69 26.23
C VAL A 1126 -8.17 19.51 25.69
N TYR A 1127 -7.18 18.85 25.10
CA TYR A 1127 -5.98 19.47 24.55
C TYR A 1127 -5.90 19.23 23.04
N CYS A 1128 -5.87 20.30 22.25
CA CYS A 1128 -5.70 20.24 20.80
C CYS A 1128 -4.31 20.72 20.38
N TYR A 1129 -3.53 19.81 19.80
CA TYR A 1129 -2.21 20.11 19.29
C TYR A 1129 -2.26 20.59 17.84
N TYR A 1130 -1.44 21.60 17.54
CA TYR A 1130 -1.23 22.06 16.16
C TYR A 1130 0.22 22.53 15.96
N ALA A 1131 0.70 22.44 14.73
CA ALA A 1131 2.00 22.97 14.35
C ALA A 1131 1.91 24.47 13.97
N GLU A 1132 2.74 25.29 14.61
CA GLU A 1132 2.87 26.71 14.32
C GLU A 1132 3.39 26.95 12.89
N ASP A 1133 2.94 28.02 12.24
CA ASP A 1133 3.35 28.42 10.88
C ASP A 1133 3.18 27.33 9.81
N THR A 1134 2.12 26.52 9.95
CA THR A 1134 1.70 25.48 8.98
C THR A 1134 0.21 25.57 8.68
N ILE A 1135 -0.27 24.74 7.76
CA ILE A 1135 -1.69 24.67 7.42
C ILE A 1135 -2.62 24.26 8.58
N GLU A 1136 -2.13 23.59 9.63
CA GLU A 1136 -2.97 23.24 10.79
C GLU A 1136 -3.43 24.49 11.56
N LYS A 1137 -2.54 25.49 11.71
CA LYS A 1137 -2.90 26.80 12.27
C LYS A 1137 -3.97 27.48 11.42
N ASN A 1138 -3.81 27.44 10.10
CA ASN A 1138 -4.77 28.04 9.17
C ASN A 1138 -6.15 27.37 9.24
N ILE A 1139 -6.21 26.05 9.51
CA ILE A 1139 -7.46 25.33 9.76
C ILE A 1139 -8.15 25.83 11.04
N LEU A 1140 -7.40 25.98 12.13
CA LEU A 1140 -7.94 26.52 13.39
C LEU A 1140 -8.45 27.96 13.21
N ASP A 1141 -7.68 28.79 12.53
CA ASP A 1141 -8.05 30.18 12.27
C ASP A 1141 -9.30 30.27 11.39
N LEU A 1142 -9.44 29.41 10.37
CA LEU A 1142 -10.66 29.31 9.56
C LEU A 1142 -11.87 28.89 10.42
N ALA A 1143 -11.71 27.92 11.31
CA ALA A 1143 -12.77 27.48 12.22
C ALA A 1143 -13.18 28.57 13.21
N ALA A 1144 -12.23 29.39 13.69
CA ALA A 1144 -12.52 30.53 14.54
C ALA A 1144 -13.22 31.66 13.78
N ARG A 1145 -12.79 31.96 12.55
CA ARG A 1145 -13.41 32.98 11.67
C ARG A 1145 -14.85 32.66 11.32
N THR A 1146 -15.16 31.37 11.12
CA THR A 1146 -16.51 30.87 10.84
C THR A 1146 -17.39 30.74 12.10
N GLY A 1147 -16.82 31.00 13.28
CA GLY A 1147 -17.54 30.93 14.56
C GLY A 1147 -17.77 29.51 15.08
N VAL A 1148 -17.12 28.50 14.50
CA VAL A 1148 -17.33 27.07 14.82
C VAL A 1148 -16.30 26.56 15.87
N SER A 1149 -15.22 27.30 16.13
CA SER A 1149 -14.15 26.85 17.03
C SER A 1149 -14.58 26.68 18.50
N LEU A 1150 -14.19 25.55 19.10
CA LEU A 1150 -14.41 25.23 20.53
C LEU A 1150 -13.37 25.85 21.47
N TYR A 1151 -12.29 26.40 20.92
CA TYR A 1151 -11.08 26.74 21.70
C TYR A 1151 -10.84 28.24 21.88
N THR A 1152 -11.73 29.09 21.36
CA THR A 1152 -11.67 30.53 21.65
C THR A 1152 -11.90 30.78 23.14
N LYS A 1153 -11.30 31.82 23.72
CA LYS A 1153 -11.46 32.11 25.18
C LYS A 1153 -12.92 32.15 25.65
N GLN A 1154 -13.85 32.56 24.78
CA GLN A 1154 -15.28 32.63 25.09
C GLN A 1154 -15.94 31.23 25.13
N ASN A 1155 -15.53 30.31 24.24
CA ASN A 1155 -16.16 29.00 24.08
C ASN A 1155 -15.40 27.86 24.81
N ALA A 1156 -14.19 28.13 25.28
CA ALA A 1156 -13.27 27.12 25.82
C ALA A 1156 -13.66 26.55 27.20
N SER A 1157 -14.64 27.13 27.90
CA SER A 1157 -15.04 26.67 29.23
C SER A 1157 -16.54 26.44 29.37
N GLY A 1158 -16.92 25.37 30.06
CA GLY A 1158 -18.31 25.02 30.33
C GLY A 1158 -18.93 24.01 29.36
N ILE A 1159 -20.23 23.76 29.55
CA ILE A 1159 -21.00 22.79 28.77
C ILE A 1159 -21.09 23.26 27.31
N MET A 1160 -20.84 22.34 26.39
CA MET A 1160 -20.82 22.61 24.95
C MET A 1160 -22.23 22.97 24.46
N ASN A 1161 -22.44 24.19 23.96
CA ASN A 1161 -23.69 24.60 23.31
C ASN A 1161 -23.60 24.36 21.80
N VAL A 1162 -24.17 23.26 21.33
CA VAL A 1162 -24.11 22.86 19.90
C VAL A 1162 -24.99 23.76 19.01
N THR A 1163 -26.00 24.45 19.58
CA THR A 1163 -27.04 25.18 18.84
C THR A 1163 -26.69 26.61 18.40
N GLU A 1164 -25.71 27.27 19.03
CA GLU A 1164 -25.32 28.64 18.66
C GLU A 1164 -24.32 28.67 17.50
N LEU A 1165 -23.55 27.59 17.34
CA LEU A 1165 -22.49 27.45 16.33
C LEU A 1165 -23.04 27.35 14.90
N ASP A 1166 -24.27 26.84 14.71
CA ASP A 1166 -24.93 26.73 13.40
C ASP A 1166 -25.54 28.05 12.88
N LYS A 1167 -25.77 29.05 13.74
CA LYS A 1167 -26.49 30.27 13.36
C LYS A 1167 -25.68 31.24 12.48
N VAL A 1168 -24.35 31.09 12.43
CA VAL A 1168 -23.44 32.03 11.74
C VAL A 1168 -23.21 31.67 10.26
N GLY A 1169 -23.64 30.48 9.81
CA GLY A 1169 -23.46 30.01 8.42
C GLY A 1169 -24.47 30.52 7.38
N THR A 1170 -25.33 31.49 7.71
CA THR A 1170 -26.42 31.96 6.82
C THR A 1170 -26.00 33.05 5.81
N GLY A 1171 -24.70 33.15 5.50
CA GLY A 1171 -24.19 33.98 4.40
C GLY A 1171 -24.29 33.28 3.05
N THR A 1172 -25.24 33.72 2.23
CA THR A 1172 -25.40 33.45 0.77
C THR A 1172 -25.61 31.99 0.31
N LYS A 1173 -26.85 31.70 -0.10
CA LYS A 1173 -27.22 30.54 -0.93
C LYS A 1173 -26.47 30.57 -2.27
N LYS A 1174 -25.47 29.71 -2.44
CA LYS A 1174 -25.08 29.17 -3.75
C LYS A 1174 -25.20 27.65 -3.71
N ASN A 1175 -25.71 27.10 -4.82
CA ASN A 1175 -25.98 25.67 -4.99
C ASN A 1175 -24.79 24.83 -4.56
N ILE A 1176 -25.02 23.95 -3.59
CA ILE A 1176 -24.07 22.90 -3.21
C ILE A 1176 -24.21 21.83 -4.28
N ASP A 1177 -23.18 21.63 -5.11
CA ASP A 1177 -23.16 20.57 -6.10
C ASP A 1177 -23.35 19.21 -5.43
N ALA A 1178 -24.29 18.43 -5.97
CA ALA A 1178 -24.69 17.14 -5.44
C ALA A 1178 -23.51 16.15 -5.46
N HIS A 1179 -23.16 15.63 -4.28
CA HIS A 1179 -22.03 14.73 -4.08
C HIS A 1179 -22.13 13.40 -4.85
N GLY A 1180 -21.04 13.05 -5.52
CA GLY A 1180 -20.72 11.67 -5.89
C GLY A 1180 -20.25 10.86 -4.66
N LYS A 1181 -20.83 9.66 -4.48
CA LYS A 1181 -20.41 8.51 -3.66
C LYS A 1181 -19.56 8.76 -2.39
N ASN A 1182 -20.17 8.55 -1.22
CA ASN A 1182 -19.59 8.06 0.05
C ASN A 1182 -18.05 8.04 0.18
N GLN A 1183 -17.40 9.20 0.31
CA GLN A 1183 -16.02 9.27 0.81
C GLN A 1183 -16.07 9.53 2.32
N LYS A 1184 -15.68 8.53 3.13
CA LYS A 1184 -15.54 8.64 4.59
C LYS A 1184 -14.15 9.22 4.92
N GLY A 1185 -14.07 10.31 5.68
CA GLY A 1185 -12.83 10.85 6.28
C GLY A 1185 -12.90 12.33 6.67
N ASP A 1186 -11.88 12.85 7.37
CA ASP A 1186 -11.75 14.26 7.78
C ASP A 1186 -11.25 15.15 6.63
N PHE A 1187 -12.16 15.49 5.71
CA PHE A 1187 -11.86 16.20 4.48
C PHE A 1187 -12.42 17.63 4.45
N ILE A 1188 -11.63 18.56 3.92
CA ILE A 1188 -12.14 19.88 3.54
C ILE A 1188 -12.90 19.71 2.23
N PHE A 1189 -14.21 20.00 2.24
CA PHE A 1189 -15.09 19.73 1.10
C PHE A 1189 -15.12 20.86 0.08
N LYS A 1190 -15.10 22.13 0.53
CA LYS A 1190 -15.18 23.30 -0.35
C LYS A 1190 -13.79 23.65 -0.88
N VAL A 1191 -13.71 23.94 -2.17
CA VAL A 1191 -12.47 24.39 -2.81
C VAL A 1191 -12.02 25.74 -2.23
N ASP A 1192 -12.97 26.63 -1.98
CA ASP A 1192 -12.69 27.94 -1.34
C ASP A 1192 -12.05 27.78 0.04
N ASP A 1193 -12.56 26.85 0.87
CA ASP A 1193 -11.98 26.58 2.20
C ASP A 1193 -10.55 26.01 2.07
N MET A 1194 -10.31 25.14 1.07
CA MET A 1194 -8.98 24.58 0.80
C MET A 1194 -7.98 25.66 0.39
N LEU A 1195 -8.39 26.59 -0.47
CA LEU A 1195 -7.57 27.71 -0.90
C LEU A 1195 -7.37 28.74 0.22
N ALA A 1196 -8.39 29.00 1.05
CA ALA A 1196 -8.26 29.85 2.24
C ALA A 1196 -7.28 29.29 3.28
N ILE A 1197 -7.14 27.96 3.37
CA ILE A 1197 -6.16 27.31 4.25
C ILE A 1197 -4.74 27.44 3.69
N LEU A 1198 -4.54 27.36 2.37
CA LEU A 1198 -3.21 27.48 1.76
C LEU A 1198 -2.76 28.93 1.62
N PHE A 1199 -3.67 29.82 1.24
CA PHE A 1199 -3.43 31.24 1.02
C PHE A 1199 -4.42 32.08 1.85
N PRO A 1200 -4.23 32.16 3.18
CA PRO A 1200 -5.12 32.92 4.05
C PRO A 1200 -5.30 34.38 3.63
N HIS A 1201 -4.25 34.97 3.05
CA HIS A 1201 -4.23 36.37 2.61
C HIS A 1201 -5.15 36.66 1.42
N MET A 1202 -5.50 35.66 0.59
CA MET A 1202 -6.43 35.86 -0.53
C MET A 1202 -7.90 35.92 -0.10
N TYR A 1203 -8.21 35.38 1.07
CA TYR A 1203 -9.57 35.23 1.60
C TYR A 1203 -9.79 36.08 2.86
N GLU A 1204 -8.95 37.10 3.04
CA GLU A 1204 -8.99 38.02 4.16
C GLU A 1204 -9.50 39.39 3.70
N ASP A 1205 -10.30 40.05 4.54
CA ASP A 1205 -10.76 41.40 4.21
C ASP A 1205 -9.55 42.34 4.11
N VAL A 1206 -9.57 43.20 3.08
CA VAL A 1206 -8.45 44.09 2.73
C VAL A 1206 -7.99 44.96 3.91
N GLU A 1207 -8.89 45.27 4.84
CA GLU A 1207 -8.64 46.05 6.06
C GLU A 1207 -7.69 45.35 7.05
N PHE A 1208 -7.58 44.02 6.99
CA PHE A 1208 -6.70 43.23 7.86
C PHE A 1208 -5.38 42.82 7.18
N LEU A 1209 -5.16 43.19 5.92
CA LEU A 1209 -3.93 42.88 5.19
C LEU A 1209 -2.89 44.01 5.36
N VAL A 1210 -1.66 43.63 5.68
CA VAL A 1210 -0.50 44.53 5.66
C VAL A 1210 0.14 44.46 4.27
N PRO A 1211 0.45 45.61 3.64
CA PRO A 1211 1.18 45.67 2.36
C PRO A 1211 2.53 44.96 2.38
#